data_AF-A0A956FMM5-F1
#
_entry.id   AF-A0A956FMM5-F1
#
_cell.length_a   1.000
_cell.length_b   1.000
_cell.length_c   1.000
_cell.angle_alpha   90.00
_cell.angle_beta   90.00
_cell.angle_gamma   90.00
#
_symmetry.space_group_name_H-M   'P 1'
#
loop_
_entity.id
_entity.type
_entity.pdbx_description
1 polymer ?
#
loop_
_entity_poly.entity_id
_entity_poly.type
_entity_poly.pdbx_seq_one_letter_code
_entity_poly.pdbx_strand_id
1 'polypeptide(L)'
;MPRKKKEPAFPLFGDLTERKMRSLGDKLDKLQDPNGHKHYSVLSKATDGPVGPLVWHLVHCRLVGVAPQSAGLIRELSENVREAKSMDDILAVLRGLPEDMSVMDKGRAREFSMITPGILQDVDEMLVEAYIRDRDALMAARAELSDNLGLAIDMVRRRAGETIDPASAKRIFDHLIVAHCEQYGLASNCDFPRIVDGERVEFRLADDAAVRELASLFGSESAWDEGLLAWVRPHLRKFRSEPDSLTERTRGGLRLASLGDLIYLFGDGWWKAERLLSVLDARDDAPAALLEAAATLRAEGTAPFRMEGVTILPEEEERDYGDDDSDDDSDGDDDEYGGDEYDEYDDYDQDDYDGGDDEEDEEESLDAEADNDRVRALAEVLTVVAIERLQAAGKPLPAEVEEHFDLERVYDSDIPYALRIRAALGALKPARAHRVIRRIAHKKYYFGKAAAIVDVHFDPTVVEEVLATIDAGDYGIDAGLLGVCGLEIVPIAAAHAAAQSDPKRAHNYREGINYIFARASAAGVDWDPALDQHISVGDIYFAYGGDKVRIVLEMLRRLAMDRYEAILRANIPRCPEPGHLVRCLRAGASEGLVEAVFAACVAAPKTIKHGSFGDDLRRFGGELVAPIRRAIGDTELPGTFMRELERALGPEPYKTLSDALNRKVETPLEELRRLAGELPGPKVRIYLLRRAEGAPAATSVARIGGAAIGLAEADVPRFRDQPMEHILTLDVRAMPGVARAGVGALALFLPDAEFGEHHDAGEVVAIPAAALDGAAAPTDEASALEVELLEVPAAIFGGGDLDEDHRRVRGLVYSSSGYARGGPLWLQDGPAGIDPSFLFQFDESLAYINLGDCGVMYVFDGDITWQCH
;
A
#
# COMPACT_ATOMS: atom_id res chain seq x y z
N MET A 1 -24.27 37.33 -54.81
CA MET A 1 -24.30 35.86 -54.91
C MET A 1 -23.91 35.30 -53.55
N PRO A 2 -24.78 34.55 -52.85
CA PRO A 2 -24.34 33.84 -51.66
C PRO A 2 -23.30 32.80 -52.09
N ARG A 3 -22.11 32.85 -51.49
CA ARG A 3 -21.08 31.80 -51.66
C ARG A 3 -21.75 30.49 -51.22
N LYS A 4 -21.89 29.52 -52.13
CA LYS A 4 -22.23 28.14 -51.77
C LYS A 4 -21.29 27.73 -50.64
N LYS A 5 -21.83 27.41 -49.46
CA LYS A 5 -21.04 26.76 -48.40
C LYS A 5 -20.42 25.53 -49.04
N LYS A 6 -19.09 25.48 -49.08
CA LYS A 6 -18.34 24.32 -49.58
C LYS A 6 -18.71 23.16 -48.67
N GLU A 7 -19.19 22.06 -49.24
CA GLU A 7 -19.45 20.85 -48.46
C GLU A 7 -18.13 20.39 -47.81
N PRO A 8 -18.19 19.92 -46.55
CA PRO A 8 -16.99 19.48 -45.84
C PRO A 8 -16.35 18.29 -46.56
N ALA A 9 -15.02 18.20 -46.50
CA ALA A 9 -14.26 17.16 -47.20
C ALA A 9 -14.49 15.73 -46.66
N PHE A 10 -15.07 15.62 -45.46
CA PHE A 10 -15.39 14.37 -44.78
C PHE A 10 -16.60 14.58 -43.85
N PRO A 11 -17.27 13.50 -43.39
CA PRO A 11 -18.36 13.60 -42.43
C PRO A 11 -17.91 14.26 -41.12
N LEU A 12 -18.69 15.22 -40.61
CA LEU A 12 -18.41 15.88 -39.33
C LEU A 12 -18.93 15.03 -38.15
N PHE A 13 -18.36 15.24 -36.97
CA PHE A 13 -18.80 14.61 -35.71
C PHE A 13 -19.47 15.66 -34.81
N GLY A 14 -20.75 15.44 -34.47
CA GLY A 14 -21.53 16.42 -33.70
C GLY A 14 -21.46 17.84 -34.31
N ASP A 15 -21.16 18.82 -33.47
CA ASP A 15 -21.01 20.23 -33.87
C ASP A 15 -19.55 20.62 -34.24
N LEU A 16 -18.64 19.64 -34.35
CA LEU A 16 -17.24 19.90 -34.70
C LEU A 16 -17.10 20.30 -36.17
N THR A 17 -16.48 21.46 -36.39
CA THR A 17 -16.15 21.93 -37.74
C THR A 17 -14.99 21.13 -38.35
N GLU A 18 -14.90 21.08 -39.69
CA GLU A 18 -13.81 20.42 -40.42
C GLU A 18 -12.42 20.86 -39.92
N ARG A 19 -12.26 22.16 -39.64
CA ARG A 19 -10.99 22.73 -39.13
C ARG A 19 -10.64 22.19 -37.73
N LYS A 20 -11.63 22.08 -36.84
CA LYS A 20 -11.43 21.57 -35.48
C LYS A 20 -11.05 20.10 -35.51
N MET A 21 -11.73 19.28 -36.30
CA MET A 21 -11.42 17.85 -36.43
C MET A 21 -10.00 17.59 -36.97
N ARG A 22 -9.56 18.34 -37.99
CA ARG A 22 -8.17 18.25 -38.48
C ARG A 22 -7.17 18.64 -37.40
N SER A 23 -7.41 19.76 -36.73
CA SER A 23 -6.54 20.24 -35.65
C SER A 23 -6.47 19.26 -34.48
N LEU A 24 -7.58 18.57 -34.18
CA LEU A 24 -7.66 17.57 -33.13
C LEU A 24 -6.84 16.32 -33.49
N GLY A 25 -7.04 15.78 -34.70
CA GLY A 25 -6.24 14.65 -35.19
C GLY A 25 -4.74 14.94 -35.23
N ASP A 26 -4.36 16.12 -35.77
CA ASP A 26 -2.96 16.57 -35.79
C ASP A 26 -2.36 16.73 -34.38
N LYS A 27 -3.18 17.08 -33.38
CA LYS A 27 -2.75 17.22 -31.98
C LYS A 27 -2.53 15.85 -31.36
N LEU A 28 -3.47 14.93 -31.54
CA LEU A 28 -3.42 13.57 -30.99
C LEU A 28 -2.23 12.78 -31.54
N ASP A 29 -1.98 12.78 -32.87
CA ASP A 29 -0.86 12.03 -33.47
C ASP A 29 0.53 12.55 -33.02
N LYS A 30 0.62 13.81 -32.58
CA LYS A 30 1.88 14.46 -32.14
C LYS A 30 2.07 14.46 -30.63
N LEU A 31 1.03 14.16 -29.87
CA LEU A 31 1.08 14.15 -28.43
C LEU A 31 2.03 13.02 -27.99
N GLN A 32 2.87 13.30 -27.00
CA GLN A 32 3.79 12.33 -26.42
C GLN A 32 3.36 12.18 -24.97
N ASP A 33 2.61 11.12 -24.73
CA ASP A 33 2.01 10.79 -23.45
C ASP A 33 1.77 9.27 -23.45
N PRO A 34 2.68 8.50 -22.84
CA PRO A 34 2.61 7.04 -22.85
C PRO A 34 1.39 6.51 -22.08
N ASN A 35 0.91 7.22 -21.06
CA ASN A 35 -0.17 6.76 -20.16
C ASN A 35 -1.57 7.04 -20.74
N GLY A 36 -1.70 8.01 -21.65
CA GLY A 36 -2.95 8.29 -22.36
C GLY A 36 -3.83 9.36 -21.71
N HIS A 37 -3.54 9.82 -20.49
CA HIS A 37 -4.31 10.86 -19.80
C HIS A 37 -4.45 12.15 -20.62
N LYS A 38 -3.36 12.60 -21.26
CA LYS A 38 -3.37 13.81 -22.10
C LYS A 38 -4.16 13.55 -23.39
N HIS A 39 -4.14 12.33 -23.92
CA HIS A 39 -4.98 11.96 -25.07
C HIS A 39 -6.47 11.99 -24.73
N TYR A 40 -6.85 11.35 -23.61
CA TYR A 40 -8.21 11.38 -23.08
C TYR A 40 -8.69 12.81 -22.85
N SER A 41 -7.91 13.63 -22.14
CA SER A 41 -8.23 15.04 -21.85
C SER A 41 -8.44 15.87 -23.12
N VAL A 42 -7.64 15.63 -24.15
CA VAL A 42 -7.79 16.30 -25.46
C VAL A 42 -9.08 15.87 -26.17
N LEU A 43 -9.46 14.60 -26.07
CA LEU A 43 -10.69 14.06 -26.65
C LEU A 43 -11.93 14.54 -25.88
N SER A 44 -11.93 14.47 -24.55
CA SER A 44 -13.05 14.86 -23.69
C SER A 44 -13.38 16.35 -23.82
N LYS A 45 -12.37 17.22 -23.88
CA LYS A 45 -12.55 18.67 -24.15
C LYS A 45 -13.14 18.96 -25.54
N ALA A 46 -13.13 18.00 -26.46
CA ALA A 46 -13.63 18.17 -27.82
C ALA A 46 -15.06 17.65 -28.03
N THR A 47 -15.66 16.94 -27.07
CA THR A 47 -17.03 16.41 -27.18
C THR A 47 -17.73 16.31 -25.82
N ASP A 48 -18.98 16.74 -25.74
CA ASP A 48 -19.83 16.60 -24.53
C ASP A 48 -20.37 15.16 -24.33
N GLY A 49 -19.80 14.17 -25.03
CA GLY A 49 -20.23 12.78 -25.06
C GLY A 49 -19.06 11.82 -24.93
N PRO A 50 -19.26 10.50 -25.03
CA PRO A 50 -18.17 9.54 -24.90
C PRO A 50 -17.04 9.80 -25.90
N VAL A 51 -15.78 9.66 -25.46
CA VAL A 51 -14.59 9.94 -26.29
C VAL A 51 -14.36 8.88 -27.39
N GLY A 52 -14.76 7.63 -27.14
CA GLY A 52 -14.59 6.50 -28.07
C GLY A 52 -15.18 6.74 -29.47
N PRO A 53 -16.47 7.10 -29.60
CA PRO A 53 -17.07 7.44 -30.89
C PRO A 53 -16.35 8.58 -31.62
N LEU A 54 -15.80 9.56 -30.89
CA LEU A 54 -15.06 10.68 -31.49
C LEU A 54 -13.73 10.19 -32.07
N VAL A 55 -12.90 9.50 -31.27
CA VAL A 55 -11.55 9.09 -31.72
C VAL A 55 -11.65 8.14 -32.92
N TRP A 56 -12.58 7.18 -32.91
CA TRP A 56 -12.81 6.29 -34.05
C TRP A 56 -13.45 6.97 -35.26
N HIS A 57 -14.24 8.04 -35.06
CA HIS A 57 -14.69 8.88 -36.17
C HIS A 57 -13.53 9.63 -36.83
N LEU A 58 -12.54 10.09 -36.06
CA LEU A 58 -11.33 10.73 -36.60
C LEU A 58 -10.50 9.72 -37.40
N VAL A 59 -10.35 8.48 -36.92
CA VAL A 59 -9.69 7.39 -37.66
C VAL A 59 -10.40 7.12 -38.98
N HIS A 60 -11.74 7.03 -38.95
CA HIS A 60 -12.56 6.83 -40.15
C HIS A 60 -12.38 7.95 -41.19
N CYS A 61 -12.18 9.19 -40.72
CA CYS A 61 -11.89 10.33 -41.58
C CYS A 61 -10.41 10.43 -42.00
N ARG A 62 -9.55 9.47 -41.60
CA ARG A 62 -8.09 9.45 -41.83
C ARG A 62 -7.39 10.70 -41.28
N LEU A 63 -7.81 11.16 -40.10
CA LEU A 63 -7.27 12.35 -39.44
C LEU A 63 -6.32 12.03 -38.29
N VAL A 64 -6.35 10.79 -37.77
CA VAL A 64 -5.53 10.32 -36.65
C VAL A 64 -5.21 8.83 -36.86
N GLY A 65 -4.14 8.33 -36.23
CA GLY A 65 -3.77 6.91 -36.26
C GLY A 65 -3.07 6.48 -37.55
N VAL A 66 -2.56 7.43 -38.35
CA VAL A 66 -1.84 7.13 -39.60
C VAL A 66 -0.39 6.71 -39.32
N ALA A 67 0.24 7.31 -38.32
CA ALA A 67 1.58 6.99 -37.85
C ALA A 67 1.70 7.35 -36.35
N PRO A 68 0.95 6.65 -35.48
CA PRO A 68 0.91 6.93 -34.04
C PRO A 68 2.32 6.93 -33.45
N GLN A 69 2.60 7.91 -32.60
CA GLN A 69 3.92 8.12 -31.99
C GLN A 69 3.93 7.87 -30.47
N SER A 70 2.80 7.49 -29.88
CA SER A 70 2.61 7.41 -28.43
C SER A 70 1.79 6.19 -28.05
N ALA A 71 2.21 5.48 -26.98
CA ALA A 71 1.46 4.35 -26.43
C ALA A 71 0.06 4.77 -25.95
N GLY A 72 -0.08 5.94 -25.32
CA GLY A 72 -1.36 6.44 -24.82
C GLY A 72 -2.45 6.60 -25.89
N LEU A 73 -2.11 6.99 -27.12
CA LEU A 73 -3.09 7.00 -28.22
C LEU A 73 -3.58 5.60 -28.58
N ILE A 74 -2.68 4.62 -28.51
CA ILE A 74 -3.01 3.21 -28.79
C ILE A 74 -3.93 2.66 -27.72
N ARG A 75 -3.67 2.97 -26.45
CA ARG A 75 -4.57 2.65 -25.34
C ARG A 75 -5.98 3.20 -25.57
N GLU A 76 -6.12 4.50 -25.83
CA GLU A 76 -7.42 5.13 -26.10
C GLU A 76 -8.18 4.48 -27.28
N LEU A 77 -7.47 4.15 -28.36
CA LEU A 77 -8.06 3.47 -29.50
C LEU A 77 -8.49 2.04 -29.15
N SER A 78 -7.70 1.34 -28.35
CA SER A 78 -7.91 -0.06 -27.97
C SER A 78 -9.07 -0.23 -27.00
N GLU A 79 -9.12 0.55 -25.91
CA GLU A 79 -10.21 0.55 -24.94
C GLU A 79 -11.58 0.83 -25.61
N ASN A 80 -11.56 1.65 -26.67
CA ASN A 80 -12.75 2.07 -27.40
C ASN A 80 -12.94 1.34 -28.74
N VAL A 81 -12.21 0.25 -29.04
CA VAL A 81 -12.16 -0.36 -30.38
C VAL A 81 -13.53 -0.78 -30.93
N ARG A 82 -14.49 -1.11 -30.07
CA ARG A 82 -15.86 -1.49 -30.45
C ARG A 82 -16.60 -0.35 -31.18
N GLU A 83 -16.20 0.90 -30.94
CA GLU A 83 -16.72 2.10 -31.59
C GLU A 83 -16.14 2.33 -33.01
N ALA A 84 -15.17 1.51 -33.44
CA ALA A 84 -14.69 1.51 -34.82
C ALA A 84 -15.85 1.32 -35.79
N LYS A 85 -15.94 2.13 -36.84
CA LYS A 85 -17.06 2.07 -37.80
C LYS A 85 -16.95 0.92 -38.79
N SER A 86 -15.74 0.46 -39.05
CA SER A 86 -15.48 -0.60 -40.02
C SER A 86 -14.18 -1.34 -39.70
N MET A 87 -14.04 -2.54 -40.27
CA MET A 87 -12.79 -3.29 -40.22
C MET A 87 -11.61 -2.52 -40.86
N ASP A 88 -11.88 -1.76 -41.93
CA ASP A 88 -10.89 -0.93 -42.62
C ASP A 88 -10.35 0.22 -41.76
N ASP A 89 -11.06 0.61 -40.71
CA ASP A 89 -10.60 1.62 -39.75
C ASP A 89 -9.59 0.99 -38.80
N ILE A 90 -9.89 -0.18 -38.23
CA ILE A 90 -8.98 -0.92 -37.35
C ILE A 90 -7.69 -1.30 -38.11
N LEU A 91 -7.83 -1.86 -39.31
CA LEU A 91 -6.67 -2.23 -40.14
C LEU A 91 -5.80 -1.04 -40.55
N ALA A 92 -6.36 0.17 -40.65
CA ALA A 92 -5.55 1.35 -40.95
C ALA A 92 -4.67 1.76 -39.77
N VAL A 93 -5.20 1.68 -38.55
CA VAL A 93 -4.41 1.90 -37.32
C VAL A 93 -3.30 0.86 -37.25
N LEU A 94 -3.64 -0.43 -37.37
CA LEU A 94 -2.65 -1.53 -37.29
C LEU A 94 -1.52 -1.39 -38.32
N ARG A 95 -1.81 -0.94 -39.55
CA ARG A 95 -0.79 -0.70 -40.58
C ARG A 95 0.13 0.49 -40.27
N GLY A 96 -0.32 1.44 -39.45
CA GLY A 96 0.46 2.62 -39.06
C GLY A 96 1.43 2.37 -37.91
N LEU A 97 1.30 1.24 -37.20
CA LEU A 97 2.11 0.91 -36.04
C LEU A 97 3.55 0.53 -36.42
N PRO A 98 4.57 0.90 -35.61
CA PRO A 98 5.94 0.47 -35.82
C PRO A 98 6.10 -1.04 -35.58
N GLU A 99 7.20 -1.62 -36.11
CA GLU A 99 7.52 -3.04 -35.90
C GLU A 99 7.84 -3.36 -34.43
N ASP A 100 8.59 -2.49 -33.77
CA ASP A 100 8.83 -2.54 -32.33
C ASP A 100 8.18 -1.31 -31.68
N MET A 101 7.17 -1.55 -30.86
CA MET A 101 6.37 -0.53 -30.18
C MET A 101 7.04 0.00 -28.91
N SER A 102 8.17 -0.58 -28.47
CA SER A 102 8.98 -0.02 -27.37
C SER A 102 9.38 1.43 -27.64
N VAL A 103 9.52 1.81 -28.90
CA VAL A 103 9.86 3.18 -29.32
C VAL A 103 8.75 4.20 -29.05
N MET A 104 7.51 3.75 -28.81
CA MET A 104 6.37 4.60 -28.47
C MET A 104 6.21 4.79 -26.95
N ASP A 105 6.94 4.03 -26.15
CA ASP A 105 6.99 4.12 -24.69
C ASP A 105 8.25 4.88 -24.24
N LYS A 106 8.29 6.19 -24.55
CA LYS A 106 9.45 7.04 -24.22
C LYS A 106 9.49 7.51 -22.77
N GLY A 107 8.54 7.09 -21.92
CA GLY A 107 8.49 7.42 -20.50
C GLY A 107 8.85 6.26 -19.57
N ARG A 108 9.00 5.03 -20.08
CA ARG A 108 9.14 3.82 -19.25
C ARG A 108 8.08 3.74 -18.16
N ALA A 109 6.84 4.14 -18.45
CA ALA A 109 5.73 3.86 -17.57
C ALA A 109 5.60 2.34 -17.51
N ARG A 110 6.08 1.73 -16.42
CA ARG A 110 6.28 0.29 -16.24
C ARG A 110 4.94 -0.48 -16.08
N GLU A 111 3.87 0.00 -16.71
CA GLU A 111 2.54 -0.61 -16.66
C GLU A 111 2.24 -1.56 -17.84
N PHE A 112 3.03 -1.52 -18.93
CA PHE A 112 2.70 -2.25 -20.15
C PHE A 112 3.51 -3.55 -20.31
N SER A 113 2.88 -4.69 -20.05
CA SER A 113 3.46 -5.99 -20.37
C SER A 113 3.44 -6.23 -21.89
N MET A 114 4.60 -6.37 -22.54
CA MET A 114 4.62 -6.84 -23.93
C MET A 114 4.36 -8.35 -23.92
N ILE A 115 3.18 -8.78 -24.37
CA ILE A 115 2.80 -10.20 -24.34
C ILE A 115 3.28 -10.95 -25.59
N THR A 116 3.57 -10.21 -26.67
CA THR A 116 4.34 -10.71 -27.81
C THR A 116 5.51 -9.76 -28.11
N PRO A 117 6.59 -10.23 -28.76
CA PRO A 117 7.78 -9.41 -28.98
C PRO A 117 7.45 -8.05 -29.61
N GLY A 118 7.79 -6.95 -28.94
CA GLY A 118 7.66 -5.59 -29.47
C GLY A 118 6.23 -5.09 -29.67
N ILE A 119 5.21 -5.75 -29.11
CA ILE A 119 3.79 -5.33 -29.23
C ILE A 119 3.23 -4.98 -27.86
N LEU A 120 2.65 -3.78 -27.75
CA LEU A 120 1.95 -3.33 -26.54
C LEU A 120 0.73 -4.21 -26.24
N GLN A 121 0.46 -4.45 -24.96
CA GLN A 121 -0.72 -5.19 -24.51
C GLN A 121 -2.02 -4.63 -25.07
N ASP A 122 -2.18 -3.31 -25.12
CA ASP A 122 -3.42 -2.65 -25.60
C ASP A 122 -3.79 -3.07 -27.03
N VAL A 123 -2.79 -3.34 -27.88
CA VAL A 123 -3.03 -3.80 -29.25
C VAL A 123 -3.74 -5.16 -29.28
N ASP A 124 -3.62 -5.98 -28.24
CA ASP A 124 -4.31 -7.26 -28.14
C ASP A 124 -5.83 -7.10 -28.25
N GLU A 125 -6.40 -6.12 -27.56
CA GLU A 125 -7.85 -5.81 -27.58
C GLU A 125 -8.30 -5.45 -29.01
N MET A 126 -7.50 -4.63 -29.71
CA MET A 126 -7.79 -4.29 -31.11
C MET A 126 -7.73 -5.50 -32.04
N LEU A 127 -6.76 -6.40 -31.85
CA LEU A 127 -6.61 -7.59 -32.67
C LEU A 127 -7.73 -8.60 -32.41
N VAL A 128 -8.19 -8.74 -31.16
CA VAL A 128 -9.32 -9.59 -30.79
C VAL A 128 -10.61 -9.07 -31.43
N GLU A 129 -10.92 -7.77 -31.32
CA GLU A 129 -12.10 -7.18 -31.97
C GLU A 129 -12.01 -7.29 -33.50
N ALA A 130 -10.84 -7.04 -34.09
CA ALA A 130 -10.61 -7.21 -35.52
C ALA A 130 -10.89 -8.66 -35.97
N TYR A 131 -10.42 -9.64 -35.20
CA TYR A 131 -10.61 -11.05 -35.48
C TYR A 131 -12.08 -11.47 -35.39
N ILE A 132 -12.80 -11.03 -34.34
CA ILE A 132 -14.24 -11.33 -34.15
C ILE A 132 -15.07 -10.69 -35.27
N ARG A 133 -14.74 -9.45 -35.64
CA ARG A 133 -15.49 -8.67 -36.62
C ARG A 133 -15.34 -9.20 -38.04
N ASP A 134 -14.11 -9.43 -38.49
CA ASP A 134 -13.82 -10.00 -39.82
C ASP A 134 -12.46 -10.69 -39.85
N ARG A 135 -12.46 -11.96 -39.42
CA ARG A 135 -11.29 -12.83 -39.44
C ARG A 135 -10.61 -12.90 -40.81
N ASP A 136 -11.37 -13.02 -41.89
CA ASP A 136 -10.80 -13.24 -43.23
C ASP A 136 -10.10 -11.97 -43.74
N ALA A 137 -10.66 -10.79 -43.45
CA ALA A 137 -10.00 -9.51 -43.73
C ALA A 137 -8.72 -9.33 -42.91
N LEU A 138 -8.71 -9.71 -41.62
CA LEU A 138 -7.51 -9.66 -40.79
C LEU A 138 -6.41 -10.59 -41.33
N MET A 139 -6.78 -11.82 -41.73
CA MET A 139 -5.82 -12.78 -42.30
C MET A 139 -5.27 -12.31 -43.65
N ALA A 140 -6.09 -11.68 -44.49
CA ALA A 140 -5.62 -11.09 -45.73
C ALA A 140 -4.63 -9.94 -45.49
N ALA A 141 -4.91 -9.10 -44.48
CA ALA A 141 -4.04 -7.98 -44.10
C ALA A 141 -2.75 -8.42 -43.40
N ARG A 142 -2.71 -9.60 -42.75
CA ARG A 142 -1.53 -10.13 -42.04
C ARG A 142 -0.25 -10.11 -42.89
N ALA A 143 -0.35 -10.32 -44.21
CA ALA A 143 0.80 -10.30 -45.12
C ALA A 143 1.37 -8.89 -45.37
N GLU A 144 0.64 -7.84 -45.01
CA GLU A 144 1.01 -6.43 -45.17
C GLU A 144 1.51 -5.80 -43.84
N LEU A 145 1.33 -6.48 -42.72
CA LEU A 145 1.72 -6.01 -41.38
C LEU A 145 3.15 -6.43 -41.02
N SER A 146 3.70 -5.84 -39.95
CA SER A 146 5.02 -6.19 -39.42
C SER A 146 5.06 -7.64 -38.91
N ASP A 147 6.25 -8.23 -38.81
CA ASP A 147 6.42 -9.61 -38.33
C ASP A 147 5.89 -9.78 -36.89
N ASN A 148 6.16 -8.81 -36.01
CA ASN A 148 5.67 -8.78 -34.64
C ASN A 148 4.13 -8.70 -34.55
N LEU A 149 3.48 -7.87 -35.38
CA LEU A 149 2.01 -7.88 -35.49
C LEU A 149 1.48 -9.20 -36.05
N GLY A 150 2.23 -9.82 -36.97
CA GLY A 150 1.93 -11.17 -37.47
C GLY A 150 1.95 -12.22 -36.37
N LEU A 151 2.89 -12.13 -35.41
CA LEU A 151 2.93 -12.96 -34.21
C LEU A 151 1.78 -12.67 -33.24
N ALA A 152 1.46 -11.40 -32.99
CA ALA A 152 0.32 -11.03 -32.15
C ALA A 152 -1.01 -11.54 -32.73
N ILE A 153 -1.16 -11.53 -34.06
CA ILE A 153 -2.29 -12.18 -34.72
C ILE A 153 -2.28 -13.70 -34.50
N ASP A 154 -1.12 -14.36 -34.59
CA ASP A 154 -1.02 -15.80 -34.30
C ASP A 154 -1.33 -16.12 -32.82
N MET A 155 -1.01 -15.22 -31.89
CA MET A 155 -1.42 -15.30 -30.48
C MET A 155 -2.95 -15.35 -30.34
N VAL A 156 -3.66 -14.39 -30.96
CA VAL A 156 -5.14 -14.34 -30.99
C VAL A 156 -5.72 -15.61 -31.62
N ARG A 157 -5.18 -16.03 -32.78
CA ARG A 157 -5.63 -17.26 -33.48
C ARG A 157 -5.50 -18.49 -32.59
N ARG A 158 -4.40 -18.59 -31.84
CA ARG A 158 -4.20 -19.73 -30.94
C ARG A 158 -5.18 -19.71 -29.76
N ARG A 159 -5.46 -18.53 -29.19
CA ARG A 159 -6.52 -18.34 -28.18
C ARG A 159 -7.92 -18.63 -28.72
N ALA A 160 -8.14 -18.50 -30.02
CA ALA A 160 -9.37 -18.91 -30.72
C ALA A 160 -9.44 -20.43 -31.02
N GLY A 161 -8.47 -21.22 -30.55
CA GLY A 161 -8.41 -22.67 -30.78
C GLY A 161 -7.87 -23.08 -32.14
N GLU A 162 -7.36 -22.16 -32.97
CA GLU A 162 -6.75 -22.50 -34.24
C GLU A 162 -5.36 -23.13 -34.08
N THR A 163 -4.92 -23.81 -35.14
CA THR A 163 -3.51 -24.18 -35.32
C THR A 163 -2.73 -23.05 -35.98
N ILE A 164 -1.57 -22.72 -35.42
CA ILE A 164 -0.63 -21.74 -35.97
C ILE A 164 0.67 -22.41 -36.41
N ASP A 165 1.54 -21.66 -37.07
CA ASP A 165 2.86 -22.15 -37.45
C ASP A 165 3.71 -22.52 -36.21
N PRO A 166 4.38 -23.68 -36.19
CA PRO A 166 5.19 -24.09 -35.04
C PRO A 166 6.33 -23.12 -34.70
N ALA A 167 6.91 -22.41 -35.67
CA ALA A 167 7.94 -21.42 -35.38
C ALA A 167 7.36 -20.16 -34.72
N SER A 168 6.18 -19.69 -35.16
CA SER A 168 5.45 -18.62 -34.46
C SER A 168 5.10 -19.05 -33.04
N ALA A 169 4.56 -20.25 -32.85
CA ALA A 169 4.20 -20.77 -31.52
C ALA A 169 5.42 -20.80 -30.59
N LYS A 170 6.57 -21.27 -31.08
CA LYS A 170 7.81 -21.28 -30.31
C LYS A 170 8.26 -19.87 -29.92
N ARG A 171 8.26 -18.92 -30.86
CA ARG A 171 8.68 -17.52 -30.59
C ARG A 171 7.82 -16.86 -29.53
N ILE A 172 6.50 -17.05 -29.61
CA ILE A 172 5.54 -16.57 -28.60
C ILE A 172 5.84 -17.22 -27.25
N PHE A 173 6.00 -18.56 -27.23
CA PHE A 173 6.26 -19.31 -26.01
C PHE A 173 7.56 -18.86 -25.32
N ASP A 174 8.66 -18.72 -26.08
CA ASP A 174 9.94 -18.23 -25.56
C ASP A 174 9.80 -16.80 -24.98
N HIS A 175 9.01 -15.94 -25.64
CA HIS A 175 8.76 -14.58 -25.16
C HIS A 175 7.95 -14.56 -23.85
N LEU A 176 6.92 -15.39 -23.74
CA LEU A 176 6.14 -15.52 -22.50
C LEU A 176 7.00 -15.95 -21.31
N ILE A 177 7.99 -16.83 -21.53
CA ILE A 177 8.95 -17.23 -20.49
C ILE A 177 9.77 -16.02 -20.03
N VAL A 178 10.32 -15.24 -20.96
CA VAL A 178 11.12 -14.04 -20.63
C VAL A 178 10.27 -13.02 -19.88
N ALA A 179 9.11 -12.67 -20.42
CA ALA A 179 8.20 -11.69 -19.82
C ALA A 179 7.72 -12.13 -18.42
N HIS A 180 7.49 -13.44 -18.21
CA HIS A 180 7.12 -13.95 -16.89
C HIS A 180 8.26 -13.89 -15.88
N CYS A 181 9.52 -14.03 -16.31
CA CYS A 181 10.67 -13.94 -15.42
C CYS A 181 11.07 -12.50 -15.05
N GLU A 182 10.71 -11.52 -15.87
CA GLU A 182 11.06 -10.12 -15.62
C GLU A 182 10.22 -9.44 -14.53
N GLN A 183 10.58 -8.20 -14.17
CA GLN A 183 10.34 -7.47 -12.91
C GLN A 183 9.06 -7.87 -12.14
N TYR A 184 7.88 -7.76 -12.75
CA TYR A 184 6.59 -8.03 -12.08
C TYR A 184 5.95 -9.37 -12.51
N GLY A 185 6.53 -10.05 -13.51
CA GLY A 185 5.95 -11.23 -14.15
C GLY A 185 4.67 -10.91 -14.93
N LEU A 186 4.04 -11.96 -15.47
CA LEU A 186 2.80 -11.84 -16.26
C LEU A 186 1.50 -11.91 -15.44
N ALA A 187 1.59 -12.20 -14.13
CA ALA A 187 0.42 -12.33 -13.27
C ALA A 187 0.02 -10.95 -12.70
N SER A 188 -0.46 -10.07 -13.58
CA SER A 188 -0.68 -8.64 -13.32
C SER A 188 -2.16 -8.25 -13.38
N ASN A 189 -3.10 -9.18 -13.14
CA ASN A 189 -4.55 -8.95 -13.24
C ASN A 189 -5.04 -8.40 -14.59
N CYS A 190 -4.24 -8.60 -15.64
CA CYS A 190 -4.53 -8.10 -16.98
C CYS A 190 -5.60 -8.93 -17.71
N ASP A 191 -6.54 -8.25 -18.35
CA ASP A 191 -7.57 -8.88 -19.18
C ASP A 191 -6.97 -9.36 -20.50
N PHE A 192 -7.21 -10.63 -20.81
CA PHE A 192 -6.60 -11.35 -21.93
C PHE A 192 -7.61 -12.31 -22.58
N PRO A 193 -8.64 -11.79 -23.26
CA PRO A 193 -9.82 -12.56 -23.66
C PRO A 193 -9.50 -13.76 -24.56
N ARG A 194 -10.31 -14.81 -24.42
CA ARG A 194 -10.36 -15.95 -25.34
C ARG A 194 -11.46 -15.78 -26.36
N ILE A 195 -11.38 -16.57 -27.43
CA ILE A 195 -12.43 -16.61 -28.44
C ILE A 195 -12.96 -18.04 -28.50
N VAL A 196 -14.22 -18.22 -28.09
CA VAL A 196 -14.89 -19.52 -28.07
C VAL A 196 -16.12 -19.42 -28.94
N ASP A 197 -16.23 -20.30 -29.94
CA ASP A 197 -17.33 -20.30 -30.91
C ASP A 197 -17.54 -18.94 -31.63
N GLY A 198 -16.46 -18.17 -31.81
CA GLY A 198 -16.48 -16.85 -32.44
C GLY A 198 -16.89 -15.71 -31.50
N GLU A 199 -17.16 -16.01 -30.24
CA GLU A 199 -17.50 -15.03 -29.22
C GLU A 199 -16.33 -14.78 -28.25
N ARG A 200 -16.24 -13.54 -27.77
CA ARG A 200 -15.28 -13.15 -26.73
C ARG A 200 -15.66 -13.77 -25.39
N VAL A 201 -14.71 -14.39 -24.73
CA VAL A 201 -14.80 -14.88 -23.35
C VAL A 201 -13.72 -14.20 -22.53
N GLU A 202 -14.12 -13.49 -21.48
CA GLU A 202 -13.14 -12.84 -20.58
C GLU A 202 -12.25 -13.89 -19.91
N PHE A 203 -10.97 -13.61 -19.88
CA PHE A 203 -9.95 -14.41 -19.20
C PHE A 203 -8.92 -13.43 -18.66
N ARG A 204 -8.44 -13.65 -17.44
CA ARG A 204 -7.56 -12.71 -16.74
C ARG A 204 -6.31 -13.42 -16.27
N LEU A 205 -5.15 -12.78 -16.46
CA LEU A 205 -3.87 -13.25 -15.93
C LEU A 205 -3.72 -12.84 -14.45
N ALA A 206 -4.59 -13.38 -13.60
CA ALA A 206 -4.65 -13.02 -12.18
C ALA A 206 -3.60 -13.75 -11.32
N ASP A 207 -3.10 -14.90 -11.77
CA ASP A 207 -2.18 -15.74 -11.02
C ASP A 207 -1.28 -16.59 -11.94
N ASP A 208 -0.31 -17.30 -11.36
CA ASP A 208 0.60 -18.19 -12.09
C ASP A 208 -0.14 -19.31 -12.83
N ALA A 209 -1.28 -19.78 -12.30
CA ALA A 209 -2.06 -20.82 -12.95
C ALA A 209 -2.67 -20.32 -14.27
N ALA A 210 -3.18 -19.09 -14.29
CA ALA A 210 -3.66 -18.42 -15.50
C ALA A 210 -2.53 -18.21 -16.52
N VAL A 211 -1.34 -17.80 -16.08
CA VAL A 211 -0.17 -17.66 -16.96
C VAL A 211 0.22 -19.01 -17.58
N ARG A 212 0.27 -20.08 -16.78
CA ARG A 212 0.54 -21.45 -17.26
C ARG A 212 -0.52 -21.94 -18.23
N GLU A 213 -1.79 -21.61 -17.99
CA GLU A 213 -2.88 -21.97 -18.90
C GLU A 213 -2.69 -21.28 -20.26
N LEU A 214 -2.30 -19.99 -20.28
CA LEU A 214 -1.96 -19.28 -21.50
C LEU A 214 -0.76 -19.91 -22.22
N ALA A 215 0.34 -20.16 -21.50
CA ALA A 215 1.56 -20.76 -22.04
C ALA A 215 1.31 -22.16 -22.64
N SER A 216 0.40 -22.93 -22.04
CA SER A 216 0.02 -24.28 -22.50
C SER A 216 -0.59 -24.31 -23.91
N LEU A 217 -1.05 -23.15 -24.41
CA LEU A 217 -1.51 -23.03 -25.79
C LEU A 217 -0.35 -23.13 -26.78
N PHE A 218 0.85 -22.70 -26.42
CA PHE A 218 2.00 -22.57 -27.31
C PHE A 218 3.10 -23.60 -27.08
N GLY A 219 3.17 -24.20 -25.88
CA GLY A 219 4.14 -25.21 -25.52
C GLY A 219 3.62 -26.19 -24.47
N SER A 220 4.46 -27.17 -24.12
CA SER A 220 4.16 -28.11 -23.04
C SER A 220 4.60 -27.57 -21.69
N GLU A 221 3.99 -28.06 -20.60
CA GLU A 221 4.40 -27.73 -19.23
C GLU A 221 5.88 -28.04 -18.95
N SER A 222 6.40 -29.18 -19.44
CA SER A 222 7.83 -29.52 -19.33
C SER A 222 8.72 -28.48 -20.00
N ALA A 223 8.32 -28.03 -21.20
CA ALA A 223 9.06 -27.02 -21.95
C ALA A 223 9.02 -25.64 -21.26
N TRP A 224 7.94 -25.35 -20.54
CA TRP A 224 7.80 -24.11 -19.76
C TRP A 224 8.78 -24.11 -18.60
N ASP A 225 8.76 -25.17 -17.79
CA ASP A 225 9.66 -25.31 -16.64
C ASP A 225 11.14 -25.38 -17.08
N GLU A 226 11.45 -26.10 -18.17
CA GLU A 226 12.79 -26.11 -18.77
C GLU A 226 13.22 -24.71 -19.23
N GLY A 227 12.29 -23.94 -19.81
CA GLY A 227 12.50 -22.56 -20.23
C GLY A 227 12.78 -21.62 -19.07
N LEU A 228 12.00 -21.71 -17.98
CA LEU A 228 12.21 -20.95 -16.75
C LEU A 228 13.61 -21.23 -16.18
N LEU A 229 14.01 -22.50 -16.11
CA LEU A 229 15.35 -22.86 -15.64
C LEU A 229 16.44 -22.33 -16.57
N ALA A 230 16.25 -22.45 -17.89
CA ALA A 230 17.20 -21.96 -18.88
C ALA A 230 17.38 -20.43 -18.79
N TRP A 231 16.32 -19.71 -18.39
CA TRP A 231 16.39 -18.27 -18.13
C TRP A 231 17.09 -17.95 -16.81
N VAL A 232 16.75 -18.62 -15.71
CA VAL A 232 17.32 -18.29 -14.37
C VAL A 232 18.84 -18.47 -14.32
N ARG A 233 19.37 -19.53 -14.94
CA ARG A 233 20.80 -19.87 -14.88
C ARG A 233 21.74 -18.72 -15.31
N PRO A 234 21.58 -18.08 -16.47
CA PRO A 234 22.41 -16.94 -16.86
C PRO A 234 22.11 -15.65 -16.07
N HIS A 235 20.95 -15.54 -15.40
CA HIS A 235 20.48 -14.34 -14.68
C HIS A 235 20.71 -14.41 -13.16
N LEU A 236 21.81 -15.03 -12.72
CA LEU A 236 22.14 -15.20 -11.29
C LEU A 236 22.07 -13.91 -10.47
N ARG A 237 22.61 -12.80 -10.98
CA ARG A 237 22.64 -11.52 -10.25
C ARG A 237 21.24 -11.01 -9.96
N LYS A 238 20.39 -10.98 -11.00
CA LYS A 238 18.97 -10.63 -10.89
C LYS A 238 18.22 -11.58 -9.95
N PHE A 239 18.52 -12.87 -10.00
CA PHE A 239 17.99 -13.82 -9.03
C PHE A 239 18.36 -13.45 -7.60
N ARG A 240 19.60 -13.04 -7.33
CA ARG A 240 20.05 -12.69 -5.98
C ARG A 240 19.58 -11.32 -5.48
N SER A 241 19.25 -10.39 -6.37
CA SER A 241 18.63 -9.10 -5.99
C SER A 241 17.16 -9.26 -5.61
N GLU A 242 16.44 -10.20 -6.22
CA GLU A 242 15.01 -10.43 -5.98
C GLU A 242 14.66 -11.93 -5.82
N PRO A 243 15.31 -12.68 -4.91
CA PRO A 243 15.23 -14.14 -4.92
C PRO A 243 13.85 -14.66 -4.54
N ASP A 244 13.10 -13.95 -3.70
CA ASP A 244 11.77 -14.41 -3.27
C ASP A 244 10.72 -14.32 -4.39
N SER A 245 10.65 -13.19 -5.09
CA SER A 245 9.72 -12.98 -6.22
C SER A 245 10.08 -13.89 -7.39
N LEU A 246 11.37 -14.01 -7.72
CA LEU A 246 11.83 -14.90 -8.79
C LEU A 246 11.67 -16.37 -8.44
N THR A 247 11.84 -16.77 -7.17
CA THR A 247 11.55 -18.14 -6.74
C THR A 247 10.08 -18.49 -6.93
N GLU A 248 9.18 -17.55 -6.67
CA GLU A 248 7.75 -17.75 -6.85
C GLU A 248 7.39 -17.95 -8.33
N ARG A 249 7.86 -17.06 -9.22
CA ARG A 249 7.60 -17.12 -10.66
C ARG A 249 8.29 -18.32 -11.33
N THR A 250 9.52 -18.61 -10.93
CA THR A 250 10.35 -19.64 -11.60
C THR A 250 10.33 -20.99 -10.90
N ARG A 251 9.41 -21.21 -9.92
CA ARG A 251 9.35 -22.43 -9.09
C ARG A 251 9.39 -23.71 -9.92
N GLY A 252 8.63 -23.77 -11.01
CA GLY A 252 8.60 -24.93 -11.91
C GLY A 252 9.98 -25.28 -12.47
N GLY A 253 10.75 -24.29 -12.94
CA GLY A 253 12.11 -24.49 -13.42
C GLY A 253 13.11 -24.84 -12.31
N LEU A 254 13.01 -24.20 -11.14
CA LEU A 254 13.86 -24.50 -9.99
C LEU A 254 13.70 -25.95 -9.48
N ARG A 255 12.53 -26.56 -9.68
CA ARG A 255 12.32 -27.99 -9.38
C ARG A 255 13.14 -28.92 -10.30
N LEU A 256 13.44 -28.49 -11.52
CA LEU A 256 14.25 -29.25 -12.48
C LEU A 256 15.75 -29.02 -12.31
N ALA A 257 16.15 -27.96 -11.59
CA ALA A 257 17.55 -27.60 -11.36
C ALA A 257 18.32 -28.75 -10.68
N SER A 258 19.63 -28.85 -10.91
CA SER A 258 20.43 -29.73 -10.05
C SER A 258 20.48 -29.17 -8.62
N LEU A 259 20.70 -30.03 -7.62
CA LEU A 259 20.88 -29.55 -6.24
C LEU A 259 22.02 -28.53 -6.14
N GLY A 260 23.10 -28.71 -6.92
CA GLY A 260 24.22 -27.78 -6.98
C GLY A 260 23.85 -26.41 -7.58
N ASP A 261 23.02 -26.39 -8.64
CA ASP A 261 22.53 -25.12 -9.21
C ASP A 261 21.67 -24.36 -8.18
N LEU A 262 20.76 -25.05 -7.49
CA LEU A 262 19.94 -24.43 -6.43
C LEU A 262 20.80 -23.84 -5.32
N ILE A 263 21.78 -24.60 -4.83
CA ILE A 263 22.68 -24.14 -3.79
C ILE A 263 23.44 -22.90 -4.24
N TYR A 264 23.89 -22.87 -5.50
CA TYR A 264 24.61 -21.72 -6.03
C TYR A 264 23.71 -20.50 -6.25
N LEU A 265 22.46 -20.70 -6.68
CA LEU A 265 21.47 -19.63 -6.87
C LEU A 265 21.14 -18.94 -5.55
N PHE A 266 20.75 -19.71 -4.53
CA PHE A 266 20.36 -19.18 -3.23
C PHE A 266 21.58 -18.72 -2.40
N GLY A 267 22.69 -19.47 -2.48
CA GLY A 267 24.02 -19.15 -1.94
C GLY A 267 24.08 -18.11 -0.81
N ASP A 268 24.78 -17.02 -1.10
CA ASP A 268 24.98 -15.84 -0.25
C ASP A 268 23.88 -14.76 -0.46
N GLY A 269 22.79 -15.07 -1.17
CA GLY A 269 21.71 -14.12 -1.45
C GLY A 269 20.75 -13.91 -0.28
N TRP A 270 19.89 -12.89 -0.37
CA TRP A 270 18.88 -12.56 0.64
C TRP A 270 17.52 -13.21 0.36
N TRP A 271 17.28 -14.42 0.85
CA TRP A 271 16.05 -15.18 0.59
C TRP A 271 15.29 -15.57 1.87
N LYS A 272 13.96 -15.73 1.78
CA LYS A 272 13.12 -16.30 2.86
C LYS A 272 13.17 -17.82 2.84
N ALA A 273 13.26 -18.46 4.01
CA ALA A 273 13.38 -19.91 4.07
C ALA A 273 12.14 -20.59 3.51
N GLU A 274 10.94 -20.04 3.73
CA GLU A 274 9.69 -20.51 3.12
C GLU A 274 9.78 -20.66 1.59
N ARG A 275 10.42 -19.70 0.89
CA ARG A 275 10.52 -19.73 -0.57
C ARG A 275 11.41 -20.87 -1.04
N LEU A 276 12.58 -21.03 -0.43
CA LEU A 276 13.48 -22.17 -0.71
C LEU A 276 12.81 -23.51 -0.37
N LEU A 277 12.15 -23.60 0.78
CA LEU A 277 11.43 -24.79 1.22
C LEU A 277 10.34 -25.18 0.21
N SER A 278 9.61 -24.22 -0.35
CA SER A 278 8.59 -24.50 -1.38
C SER A 278 9.17 -25.19 -2.63
N VAL A 279 10.43 -24.91 -2.97
CA VAL A 279 11.16 -25.59 -4.06
C VAL A 279 11.61 -26.98 -3.61
N LEU A 280 12.23 -27.09 -2.44
CA LEU A 280 12.76 -28.35 -1.91
C LEU A 280 11.65 -29.39 -1.66
N ASP A 281 10.50 -28.97 -1.14
CA ASP A 281 9.35 -29.84 -0.87
C ASP A 281 8.76 -30.43 -2.17
N ALA A 282 8.96 -29.74 -3.29
CA ALA A 282 8.47 -30.17 -4.58
C ALA A 282 9.50 -31.03 -5.37
N ARG A 283 10.61 -31.41 -4.72
CA ARG A 283 11.73 -32.22 -5.24
C ARG A 283 11.93 -33.50 -4.42
N ASP A 284 12.53 -34.51 -5.04
CA ASP A 284 12.77 -35.83 -4.43
C ASP A 284 14.27 -36.13 -4.16
N ASP A 285 15.10 -35.11 -3.91
CA ASP A 285 16.53 -35.31 -3.62
C ASP A 285 16.78 -36.33 -2.48
N ALA A 286 17.75 -37.23 -2.67
CA ALA A 286 18.04 -38.24 -1.67
C ALA A 286 18.59 -37.59 -0.37
N PRO A 287 18.20 -38.06 0.83
CA PRO A 287 18.68 -37.45 2.08
C PRO A 287 20.20 -37.46 2.22
N ALA A 288 20.88 -38.47 1.68
CA ALA A 288 22.34 -38.53 1.68
C ALA A 288 22.97 -37.38 0.86
N ALA A 289 22.38 -37.03 -0.28
CA ALA A 289 22.86 -35.94 -1.12
C ALA A 289 22.63 -34.58 -0.46
N LEU A 290 21.49 -34.38 0.20
CA LEU A 290 21.22 -33.17 0.98
C LEU A 290 22.21 -32.99 2.14
N LEU A 291 22.50 -34.06 2.88
CA LEU A 291 23.46 -34.01 4.00
C LEU A 291 24.90 -33.80 3.54
N GLU A 292 25.30 -34.44 2.43
CA GLU A 292 26.62 -34.22 1.82
C GLU A 292 26.77 -32.76 1.38
N ALA A 293 25.77 -32.22 0.68
CA ALA A 293 25.76 -30.83 0.25
C ALA A 293 25.79 -29.84 1.43
N ALA A 294 25.02 -30.10 2.50
CA ALA A 294 25.05 -29.29 3.72
C ALA A 294 26.43 -29.31 4.39
N ALA A 295 27.09 -30.48 4.46
CA ALA A 295 28.43 -30.59 5.02
C ALA A 295 29.47 -29.83 4.17
N THR A 296 29.40 -29.95 2.84
CA THR A 296 30.26 -29.20 1.92
C THR A 296 30.04 -27.69 2.06
N LEU A 297 28.80 -27.21 2.16
CA LEU A 297 28.49 -25.80 2.36
C LEU A 297 29.13 -25.24 3.62
N ARG A 298 29.07 -25.97 4.75
CA ARG A 298 29.69 -25.53 6.00
C ARG A 298 31.21 -25.56 5.97
N ALA A 299 31.80 -26.51 5.25
CA ALA A 299 33.25 -26.67 5.20
C ALA A 299 33.93 -25.71 4.21
N GLU A 300 33.30 -25.45 3.07
CA GLU A 300 33.93 -24.83 1.90
C GLU A 300 33.14 -23.64 1.33
N GLY A 301 31.98 -23.32 1.91
CA GLY A 301 31.11 -22.25 1.42
C GLY A 301 30.36 -22.62 0.14
N THR A 302 29.96 -21.61 -0.64
CA THR A 302 29.31 -21.78 -1.95
C THR A 302 30.29 -22.13 -3.08
N ALA A 303 31.60 -21.93 -2.87
CA ALA A 303 32.63 -22.08 -3.90
C ALA A 303 32.66 -23.43 -4.65
N PRO A 304 32.38 -24.58 -4.01
CA PRO A 304 32.33 -25.89 -4.68
C PRO A 304 31.12 -26.06 -5.58
N PHE A 305 30.06 -25.28 -5.36
CA PHE A 305 28.85 -25.30 -6.15
C PHE A 305 29.00 -24.25 -7.25
N ARG A 306 28.91 -24.66 -8.52
CA ARG A 306 28.96 -23.74 -9.66
C ARG A 306 28.03 -24.24 -10.74
N MET A 307 27.37 -23.32 -11.43
CA MET A 307 26.59 -23.65 -12.62
C MET A 307 27.53 -23.95 -13.79
N GLU A 308 27.76 -25.24 -14.06
CA GLU A 308 28.61 -25.67 -15.17
C GLU A 308 28.01 -25.29 -16.52
N GLY A 309 28.86 -24.76 -17.41
CA GLY A 309 28.49 -24.46 -18.81
C GLY A 309 27.61 -23.22 -18.99
N VAL A 310 27.46 -22.37 -17.96
CA VAL A 310 26.64 -21.16 -18.00
C VAL A 310 27.54 -19.93 -18.03
N THR A 311 27.31 -19.05 -18.99
CA THR A 311 27.86 -17.69 -18.98
C THR A 311 26.89 -16.81 -18.21
N ILE A 312 27.30 -16.32 -17.04
CA ILE A 312 26.53 -15.34 -16.28
C ILE A 312 26.52 -14.05 -17.09
N LEU A 313 25.33 -13.52 -17.37
CA LEU A 313 25.20 -12.29 -18.13
C LEU A 313 25.72 -11.12 -17.27
N PRO A 314 26.50 -10.19 -17.86
CA PRO A 314 26.78 -8.93 -17.20
C PRO A 314 25.44 -8.24 -16.98
N GLU A 315 25.35 -7.51 -15.87
CA GLU A 315 24.27 -6.58 -15.65
C GLU A 315 24.26 -5.62 -16.84
N GLU A 316 23.14 -5.52 -17.56
CA GLU A 316 22.88 -4.24 -18.21
C GLU A 316 22.86 -3.27 -17.05
N GLU A 317 23.75 -2.26 -17.06
CA GLU A 317 23.63 -1.14 -16.13
C GLU A 317 22.14 -0.78 -16.16
N GLU A 318 21.44 -1.05 -15.05
CA GLU A 318 20.34 -0.16 -14.72
C GLU A 318 21.00 1.19 -14.86
N ARG A 319 20.54 1.98 -15.85
CA ARG A 319 21.02 3.34 -15.99
C ARG A 319 20.93 3.90 -14.59
N ASP A 320 22.10 4.19 -14.04
CA ASP A 320 22.30 4.81 -12.77
C ASP A 320 21.15 5.79 -12.60
N TYR A 321 20.22 5.49 -11.69
CA TYR A 321 19.36 6.52 -11.14
C TYR A 321 20.26 7.32 -10.20
N GLY A 322 21.27 7.94 -10.81
CA GLY A 322 22.04 8.96 -10.17
C GLY A 322 21.04 10.05 -9.84
N ASP A 323 20.99 10.40 -8.56
CA ASP A 323 21.28 11.77 -8.12
C ASP A 323 21.90 12.59 -9.26
N ASP A 324 21.05 13.15 -10.11
CA ASP A 324 21.40 14.22 -11.02
C ASP A 324 20.31 15.26 -10.80
N ASP A 325 20.63 16.18 -9.90
CA ASP A 325 20.02 17.50 -9.76
C ASP A 325 19.67 18.06 -11.14
N SER A 326 18.43 17.84 -11.55
CA SER A 326 17.79 18.57 -12.64
C SER A 326 16.33 18.73 -12.30
N ASP A 327 16.08 19.83 -11.59
CA ASP A 327 14.85 20.62 -11.55
C ASP A 327 13.64 19.98 -12.27
N ASP A 328 12.72 19.50 -11.42
CA ASP A 328 11.30 19.88 -11.43
C ASP A 328 10.52 19.47 -12.69
N ASP A 329 9.98 18.24 -12.69
CA ASP A 329 8.72 17.86 -13.35
C ASP A 329 8.39 16.38 -13.04
N SER A 330 7.14 16.14 -12.63
CA SER A 330 6.34 14.92 -12.81
C SER A 330 6.16 13.97 -11.61
N ASP A 331 4.99 14.12 -11.00
CA ASP A 331 3.91 13.11 -10.97
C ASP A 331 4.22 11.74 -10.37
N GLY A 332 3.76 11.55 -9.15
CA GLY A 332 3.48 10.24 -8.57
C GLY A 332 1.97 10.09 -8.30
N ASP A 333 1.22 9.73 -9.33
CA ASP A 333 0.03 8.90 -9.19
C ASP A 333 0.48 7.45 -9.45
N ASP A 334 0.31 6.56 -8.48
CA ASP A 334 0.11 5.13 -8.71
C ASP A 334 -0.74 4.55 -7.57
N ASP A 335 -1.97 4.20 -7.94
CA ASP A 335 -3.00 3.57 -7.12
C ASP A 335 -2.80 2.04 -7.04
N GLU A 336 -2.69 1.45 -5.83
CA GLU A 336 -3.41 0.19 -5.53
C GLU A 336 -3.61 -0.09 -4.02
N TYR A 337 -4.80 0.25 -3.54
CA TYR A 337 -5.64 -0.39 -2.50
C TYR A 337 -4.99 -0.99 -1.23
N GLY A 338 -5.13 -0.24 -0.13
CA GLY A 338 -5.09 -0.74 1.25
C GLY A 338 -5.34 0.39 2.25
N GLY A 339 -6.59 0.82 2.37
CA GLY A 339 -6.95 1.91 3.28
C GLY A 339 -6.72 1.52 4.73
N ASP A 340 -5.76 2.19 5.38
CA ASP A 340 -5.62 2.31 6.83
C ASP A 340 -5.05 3.71 7.10
N GLU A 341 -5.80 4.52 7.84
CA GLU A 341 -5.43 5.85 8.32
C GLU A 341 -4.11 5.78 9.12
N TYR A 342 -3.02 6.32 8.57
CA TYR A 342 -1.79 6.61 9.30
C TYR A 342 -1.65 8.12 9.48
N ASP A 343 -1.91 8.57 10.70
CA ASP A 343 -1.52 9.90 11.16
C ASP A 343 -0.89 9.79 12.55
N GLU A 344 0.16 10.59 12.74
CA GLU A 344 0.79 11.00 14.00
C GLU A 344 1.82 10.05 14.65
N TYR A 345 3.05 10.08 14.10
CA TYR A 345 4.26 9.74 14.85
C TYR A 345 4.61 10.89 15.82
N ASP A 346 4.39 10.66 17.12
CA ASP A 346 5.05 11.39 18.19
C ASP A 346 5.97 10.40 18.96
N ASP A 347 7.25 10.74 18.91
CA ASP A 347 8.17 10.80 20.06
C ASP A 347 8.62 9.48 20.73
N TYR A 348 9.82 9.01 20.34
CA TYR A 348 10.71 8.27 21.24
C TYR A 348 12.20 8.60 20.98
N ASP A 349 12.77 9.34 21.94
CA ASP A 349 14.15 9.30 22.43
C ASP A 349 15.26 9.14 21.37
N GLN A 350 15.59 10.27 20.74
CA GLN A 350 16.83 10.45 20.00
C GLN A 350 17.97 10.68 21.02
N ASP A 351 18.51 9.60 21.58
CA ASP A 351 19.72 9.65 22.39
C ASP A 351 20.96 9.89 21.50
N ASP A 352 21.72 10.91 21.89
CA ASP A 352 23.00 11.39 21.37
C ASP A 352 23.95 10.30 20.82
N TYR A 353 24.16 10.28 19.50
CA TYR A 353 25.39 9.75 18.90
C TYR A 353 26.26 10.94 18.45
N ASP A 354 27.17 11.33 19.35
CA ASP A 354 28.25 12.26 19.10
C ASP A 354 29.27 11.62 18.14
N GLY A 355 29.72 12.41 17.17
CA GLY A 355 30.55 11.95 16.05
C GLY A 355 31.92 11.43 16.47
N GLY A 356 32.35 10.37 15.80
CA GLY A 356 33.73 9.88 15.81
C GLY A 356 34.04 9.15 14.52
N ASP A 357 34.72 9.83 13.60
CA ASP A 357 35.45 9.25 12.47
C ASP A 357 36.31 8.08 12.97
N ASP A 358 35.99 6.82 12.61
CA ASP A 358 36.90 5.64 12.57
C ASP A 358 36.20 4.36 11.98
N GLU A 359 35.23 4.47 11.05
CA GLU A 359 34.40 3.32 10.59
C GLU A 359 34.77 2.70 9.21
N GLU A 360 35.90 3.02 8.58
CA GLU A 360 36.23 2.41 7.26
C GLU A 360 36.82 0.99 7.34
N ASP A 361 37.21 0.50 8.53
CA ASP A 361 37.82 -0.85 8.71
C ASP A 361 36.84 -1.90 9.29
N GLU A 362 35.63 -1.53 9.74
CA GLU A 362 34.63 -2.48 10.28
C GLU A 362 33.61 -2.98 9.24
N GLU A 363 33.31 -2.21 8.18
CA GLU A 363 32.36 -2.61 7.12
C GLU A 363 32.79 -3.86 6.33
N GLU A 364 34.06 -3.99 5.93
CA GLU A 364 34.55 -5.18 5.20
C GLU A 364 34.47 -6.46 6.06
N SER A 365 34.49 -6.34 7.38
CA SER A 365 34.44 -7.49 8.31
C SER A 365 33.01 -8.00 8.54
N LEU A 366 32.02 -7.10 8.52
CA LEU A 366 30.61 -7.41 8.72
C LEU A 366 29.99 -8.12 7.50
N ASP A 367 30.41 -7.75 6.28
CA ASP A 367 29.93 -8.38 5.05
C ASP A 367 30.42 -9.84 4.92
N ALA A 368 31.67 -10.11 5.29
CA ALA A 368 32.22 -11.47 5.27
C ALA A 368 31.57 -12.40 6.33
N GLU A 369 31.18 -11.86 7.48
CA GLU A 369 30.42 -12.62 8.50
C GLU A 369 28.97 -12.85 8.05
N ALA A 370 28.31 -11.84 7.47
CA ALA A 370 26.94 -11.93 6.97
C ALA A 370 26.80 -12.97 5.83
N ASP A 371 27.76 -13.04 4.93
CA ASP A 371 27.79 -14.06 3.86
C ASP A 371 27.93 -15.48 4.42
N ASN A 372 28.69 -15.65 5.50
CA ASN A 372 28.86 -16.95 6.17
C ASN A 372 27.56 -17.43 6.84
N ASP A 373 26.81 -16.51 7.46
CA ASP A 373 25.55 -16.83 8.13
C ASP A 373 24.46 -17.26 7.13
N ARG A 374 24.42 -16.66 5.93
CA ARG A 374 23.49 -17.07 4.85
C ARG A 374 23.80 -18.48 4.35
N VAL A 375 25.08 -18.80 4.19
CA VAL A 375 25.52 -20.15 3.79
C VAL A 375 25.20 -21.20 4.85
N ARG A 376 25.39 -20.87 6.14
CA ARG A 376 25.01 -21.75 7.25
C ARG A 376 23.50 -21.97 7.31
N ALA A 377 22.70 -20.93 7.10
CA ALA A 377 21.25 -21.06 7.03
C ALA A 377 20.81 -21.98 5.88
N LEU A 378 21.44 -21.87 4.71
CA LEU A 378 21.19 -22.79 3.60
C LEU A 378 21.50 -24.25 3.98
N ALA A 379 22.65 -24.49 4.62
CA ALA A 379 23.03 -25.81 5.10
C ALA A 379 22.05 -26.36 6.17
N GLU A 380 21.55 -25.50 7.06
CA GLU A 380 20.52 -25.85 8.05
C GLU A 380 19.22 -26.29 7.37
N VAL A 381 18.72 -25.51 6.41
CA VAL A 381 17.51 -25.83 5.63
C VAL A 381 17.64 -27.20 4.94
N LEU A 382 18.75 -27.44 4.24
CA LEU A 382 19.00 -28.74 3.59
C LEU A 382 19.03 -29.89 4.61
N THR A 383 19.57 -29.66 5.80
CA THR A 383 19.63 -30.65 6.88
C THR A 383 18.24 -30.95 7.45
N VAL A 384 17.42 -29.93 7.66
CA VAL A 384 16.02 -30.07 8.11
C VAL A 384 15.23 -30.95 7.14
N VAL A 385 15.29 -30.64 5.83
CA VAL A 385 14.62 -31.43 4.79
C VAL A 385 15.15 -32.87 4.74
N ALA A 386 16.46 -33.07 4.92
CA ALA A 386 17.05 -34.41 4.97
C ALA A 386 16.56 -35.23 6.17
N ILE A 387 16.46 -34.62 7.36
CA ILE A 387 15.93 -35.25 8.57
C ILE A 387 14.48 -35.69 8.37
N GLU A 388 13.63 -34.80 7.83
CA GLU A 388 12.22 -35.11 7.57
C GLU A 388 12.08 -36.31 6.62
N ARG A 389 12.87 -36.35 5.55
CA ARG A 389 12.87 -37.48 4.59
C ARG A 389 13.40 -38.78 5.21
N LEU A 390 14.44 -38.72 6.04
CA LEU A 390 14.94 -39.89 6.77
C LEU A 390 13.90 -40.43 7.76
N GLN A 391 13.22 -39.53 8.46
CA GLN A 391 12.15 -39.87 9.40
C GLN A 391 10.96 -40.50 8.68
N ALA A 392 10.50 -39.92 7.57
CA ALA A 392 9.45 -40.49 6.73
C ALA A 392 9.81 -41.89 6.19
N ALA A 393 11.09 -42.12 5.90
CA ALA A 393 11.62 -43.42 5.47
C ALA A 393 11.92 -44.40 6.62
N GLY A 394 11.72 -44.00 7.90
CA GLY A 394 12.05 -44.82 9.07
C GLY A 394 13.54 -45.14 9.22
N LYS A 395 14.42 -44.30 8.67
CA LYS A 395 15.88 -44.48 8.71
C LYS A 395 16.50 -43.79 9.93
N PRO A 396 17.63 -44.30 10.45
CA PRO A 396 18.32 -43.65 11.57
C PRO A 396 18.91 -42.30 11.14
N LEU A 397 18.86 -41.33 12.06
CA LEU A 397 19.44 -40.00 11.86
C LEU A 397 20.95 -40.01 12.18
N PRO A 398 21.84 -39.59 11.24
CA PRO A 398 23.28 -39.49 11.47
C PRO A 398 23.62 -38.56 12.66
N ALA A 399 24.82 -38.70 13.23
CA ALA A 399 25.22 -37.92 14.41
C ALA A 399 25.49 -36.46 14.04
N GLU A 400 26.04 -36.26 12.85
CA GLU A 400 26.59 -35.01 12.31
C GLU A 400 25.51 -33.94 12.08
N VAL A 401 24.24 -34.35 11.94
CA VAL A 401 23.11 -33.41 11.74
C VAL A 401 22.92 -32.44 12.90
N GLU A 402 23.36 -32.79 14.11
CA GLU A 402 23.33 -31.89 15.27
C GLU A 402 24.16 -30.63 15.03
N GLU A 403 25.25 -30.76 14.27
CA GLU A 403 26.19 -29.66 14.10
C GLU A 403 25.61 -28.52 13.28
N HIS A 404 24.62 -28.80 12.43
CA HIS A 404 24.08 -27.89 11.39
C HIS A 404 22.94 -26.99 11.87
N PHE A 405 22.44 -27.17 13.09
CA PHE A 405 21.42 -26.28 13.67
C PHE A 405 22.10 -25.04 14.28
N ASP A 406 21.99 -23.89 13.63
CA ASP A 406 22.62 -22.63 14.04
C ASP A 406 21.60 -21.50 14.27
N LEU A 407 20.36 -21.66 13.78
CA LEU A 407 19.24 -20.72 13.87
C LEU A 407 19.58 -19.33 13.30
N GLU A 408 20.47 -19.25 12.31
CA GLU A 408 20.94 -17.98 11.75
C GLU A 408 19.80 -17.12 11.20
N ARG A 409 18.79 -17.75 10.59
CA ARG A 409 17.65 -17.04 9.95
C ARG A 409 16.28 -17.37 10.57
N VAL A 410 16.27 -17.77 11.84
CA VAL A 410 14.99 -17.95 12.57
C VAL A 410 14.54 -16.62 13.15
N TYR A 411 13.44 -16.10 12.61
CA TYR A 411 12.78 -14.87 13.03
C TYR A 411 11.30 -15.14 13.29
N ASP A 412 10.67 -14.29 14.06
CA ASP A 412 9.24 -14.33 14.34
C ASP A 412 8.36 -14.04 13.11
N SER A 413 8.94 -13.50 12.04
CA SER A 413 8.35 -13.33 10.72
C SER A 413 8.37 -14.60 9.86
N ASP A 414 9.15 -15.63 10.21
CA ASP A 414 9.25 -16.91 9.48
C ASP A 414 8.95 -18.11 10.39
N ILE A 415 7.74 -18.09 10.93
CA ILE A 415 7.25 -19.15 11.81
C ILE A 415 7.16 -20.53 11.14
N PRO A 416 6.72 -20.67 9.87
CA PRO A 416 6.70 -21.96 9.20
C PRO A 416 8.06 -22.67 9.26
N TYR A 417 9.17 -21.93 9.06
CA TYR A 417 10.50 -22.50 9.17
C TYR A 417 10.86 -22.89 10.61
N ALA A 418 10.56 -22.05 11.60
CA ALA A 418 10.79 -22.36 13.01
C ALA A 418 10.08 -23.68 13.42
N LEU A 419 8.85 -23.91 12.95
CA LEU A 419 8.11 -25.14 13.22
C LEU A 419 8.76 -26.38 12.60
N ARG A 420 9.36 -26.28 11.40
CA ARG A 420 10.10 -27.39 10.77
C ARG A 420 11.39 -27.71 11.51
N ILE A 421 12.13 -26.70 11.96
CA ILE A 421 13.31 -26.90 12.83
C ILE A 421 12.90 -27.65 14.09
N ARG A 422 11.81 -27.25 14.76
CA ARG A 422 11.29 -27.94 15.95
C ARG A 422 10.95 -29.40 15.66
N ALA A 423 10.29 -29.68 14.53
CA ALA A 423 9.97 -31.05 14.12
C ALA A 423 11.24 -31.89 13.87
N ALA A 424 12.23 -31.33 13.17
CA ALA A 424 13.51 -31.98 12.91
C ALA A 424 14.30 -32.26 14.19
N LEU A 425 14.35 -31.31 15.13
CA LEU A 425 14.94 -31.52 16.46
C LEU A 425 14.14 -32.54 17.28
N GLY A 426 12.81 -32.55 17.18
CA GLY A 426 11.93 -33.53 17.81
C GLY A 426 12.18 -34.97 17.34
N ALA A 427 12.66 -35.14 16.10
CA ALA A 427 13.07 -36.44 15.55
C ALA A 427 14.38 -36.97 16.17
N LEU A 428 15.21 -36.08 16.74
CA LEU A 428 16.38 -36.49 17.50
C LEU A 428 15.96 -37.10 18.85
N LYS A 429 16.83 -37.90 19.47
CA LYS A 429 16.61 -38.35 20.85
C LYS A 429 16.76 -37.17 21.82
N PRO A 430 16.09 -37.16 22.99
CA PRO A 430 16.12 -36.04 23.94
C PRO A 430 17.53 -35.51 24.24
N ALA A 431 18.45 -36.41 24.61
CA ALA A 431 19.83 -36.03 24.93
C ALA A 431 20.61 -35.38 23.76
N ARG A 432 20.22 -35.65 22.51
CA ARG A 432 20.81 -35.04 21.32
C ARG A 432 20.22 -33.65 21.09
N ALA A 433 18.89 -33.52 21.12
CA ALA A 433 18.20 -32.25 20.98
C ALA A 433 18.60 -31.24 22.08
N HIS A 434 18.65 -31.68 23.34
CA HIS A 434 19.06 -30.83 24.47
C HIS A 434 20.52 -30.33 24.38
N ARG A 435 21.41 -31.06 23.70
CA ARG A 435 22.77 -30.56 23.42
C ARG A 435 22.75 -29.40 22.42
N VAL A 436 21.95 -29.53 21.37
CA VAL A 436 21.77 -28.47 20.37
C VAL A 436 21.17 -27.22 21.04
N ILE A 437 20.09 -27.38 21.80
CA ILE A 437 19.42 -26.28 22.52
C ILE A 437 20.41 -25.51 23.41
N ARG A 438 21.19 -26.22 24.25
CA ARG A 438 22.20 -25.59 25.11
C ARG A 438 23.29 -24.88 24.32
N ARG A 439 23.78 -25.50 23.22
CA ARG A 439 24.79 -24.87 22.37
C ARG A 439 24.28 -23.53 21.82
N ILE A 440 23.04 -23.50 21.31
CA ILE A 440 22.43 -22.27 20.79
C ILE A 440 22.24 -21.23 21.89
N ALA A 441 21.77 -21.63 23.07
CA ALA A 441 21.59 -20.73 24.21
C ALA A 441 22.90 -20.07 24.67
N HIS A 442 24.06 -20.70 24.43
CA HIS A 442 25.38 -20.13 24.75
C HIS A 442 26.05 -19.39 23.58
N LYS A 443 25.44 -19.36 22.40
CA LYS A 443 25.97 -18.61 21.25
C LYS A 443 25.69 -17.11 21.47
N LYS A 444 26.74 -16.29 21.47
CA LYS A 444 26.68 -14.84 21.66
C LYS A 444 25.72 -14.22 20.63
N TYR A 445 24.76 -13.41 21.06
CA TYR A 445 23.70 -12.78 20.24
C TYR A 445 22.55 -13.70 19.76
N TYR A 446 22.61 -15.01 20.00
CA TYR A 446 21.62 -15.98 19.49
C TYR A 446 20.77 -16.62 20.59
N PHE A 447 20.99 -16.28 21.86
CA PHE A 447 20.24 -16.85 22.98
C PHE A 447 18.73 -16.55 22.91
N GLY A 448 18.33 -15.37 22.42
CA GLY A 448 16.91 -15.06 22.18
C GLY A 448 16.23 -16.02 21.20
N LYS A 449 16.97 -16.51 20.18
CA LYS A 449 16.46 -17.50 19.21
C LYS A 449 16.33 -18.90 19.80
N ALA A 450 17.06 -19.22 20.87
CA ALA A 450 16.91 -20.49 21.59
C ALA A 450 15.47 -20.67 22.14
N ALA A 451 14.75 -19.57 22.40
CA ALA A 451 13.34 -19.60 22.80
C ALA A 451 12.45 -20.33 21.79
N ALA A 452 12.80 -20.33 20.49
CA ALA A 452 12.04 -21.04 19.46
C ALA A 452 12.07 -22.57 19.61
N ILE A 453 13.04 -23.13 20.34
CA ILE A 453 13.30 -24.59 20.40
C ILE A 453 13.43 -25.13 21.82
N VAL A 454 13.29 -24.28 22.84
CA VAL A 454 13.67 -24.58 24.24
C VAL A 454 12.88 -25.73 24.87
N ASP A 455 11.63 -25.95 24.45
CA ASP A 455 10.74 -27.00 24.95
C ASP A 455 10.75 -28.28 24.09
N VAL A 456 11.59 -28.36 23.05
CA VAL A 456 11.70 -29.59 22.24
C VAL A 456 12.25 -30.72 23.12
N HIS A 457 11.47 -31.80 23.24
CA HIS A 457 11.63 -32.82 24.29
C HIS A 457 11.60 -32.22 25.70
N PHE A 458 10.49 -31.53 26.02
CA PHE A 458 10.30 -30.79 27.26
C PHE A 458 10.96 -31.44 28.49
N ASP A 459 11.90 -30.71 29.08
CA ASP A 459 12.53 -30.99 30.36
C ASP A 459 12.59 -29.67 31.13
N PRO A 460 11.89 -29.54 32.28
CA PRO A 460 11.82 -28.29 33.01
C PRO A 460 13.19 -27.78 33.44
N THR A 461 14.15 -28.67 33.69
CA THR A 461 15.54 -28.30 34.03
C THR A 461 16.25 -27.63 32.87
N VAL A 462 16.05 -28.13 31.65
CA VAL A 462 16.64 -27.57 30.42
C VAL A 462 16.00 -26.21 30.11
N VAL A 463 14.67 -26.13 30.24
CA VAL A 463 13.94 -24.87 30.00
C VAL A 463 14.42 -23.78 30.94
N GLU A 464 14.48 -24.07 32.25
CA GLU A 464 14.95 -23.12 33.26
C GLU A 464 16.40 -22.66 32.97
N GLU A 465 17.29 -23.59 32.62
CA GLU A 465 18.68 -23.31 32.26
C GLU A 465 18.77 -22.33 31.08
N VAL A 466 17.98 -22.55 30.04
CA VAL A 466 17.98 -21.72 28.82
C VAL A 466 17.36 -20.37 29.07
N LEU A 467 16.18 -20.30 29.70
CA LEU A 467 15.52 -19.02 29.99
C LEU A 467 16.35 -18.16 30.96
N ALA A 468 17.01 -18.77 31.96
CA ALA A 468 17.95 -18.06 32.82
C ALA A 468 19.17 -17.52 32.05
N THR A 469 19.63 -18.24 31.03
CA THR A 469 20.71 -17.76 30.14
C THR A 469 20.25 -16.58 29.29
N ILE A 470 19.02 -16.63 28.77
CA ILE A 470 18.42 -15.52 28.02
C ILE A 470 18.29 -14.29 28.92
N ASP A 471 17.75 -14.47 30.12
CA ASP A 471 17.56 -13.38 31.09
C ASP A 471 18.88 -12.74 31.53
N ALA A 472 19.97 -13.51 31.57
CA ALA A 472 21.31 -12.99 31.89
C ALA A 472 22.01 -12.30 30.71
N GLY A 473 21.51 -12.50 29.48
CA GLY A 473 22.07 -11.91 28.27
C GLY A 473 21.64 -10.47 28.03
N ASP A 474 22.29 -9.81 27.08
CA ASP A 474 22.05 -8.39 26.73
C ASP A 474 20.73 -8.17 25.98
N TYR A 475 20.24 -9.19 25.26
CA TYR A 475 19.03 -9.14 24.45
C TYR A 475 17.83 -9.75 25.19
N GLY A 476 16.65 -9.16 25.05
CA GLY A 476 15.42 -9.75 25.61
C GLY A 476 14.98 -11.02 24.87
N ILE A 477 14.01 -11.75 25.43
CA ILE A 477 13.33 -12.82 24.71
C ILE A 477 12.48 -12.25 23.57
N ASP A 478 12.44 -12.92 22.43
CA ASP A 478 11.51 -12.62 21.35
C ASP A 478 10.17 -13.31 21.63
N ALA A 479 9.10 -12.53 21.73
CA ALA A 479 7.77 -13.03 22.05
C ALA A 479 7.23 -14.00 20.98
N GLY A 480 7.44 -13.69 19.69
CA GLY A 480 6.98 -14.52 18.58
C GLY A 480 7.66 -15.88 18.53
N LEU A 481 8.97 -15.91 18.81
CA LEU A 481 9.76 -17.14 18.92
C LEU A 481 9.42 -17.94 20.18
N LEU A 482 9.23 -17.31 21.34
CA LEU A 482 8.68 -18.03 22.51
C LEU A 482 7.30 -18.63 22.18
N GLY A 483 6.51 -17.88 21.39
CA GLY A 483 5.18 -18.24 20.93
C GLY A 483 5.06 -19.57 20.18
N VAL A 484 6.15 -20.15 19.66
CA VAL A 484 6.11 -21.46 18.98
C VAL A 484 6.23 -22.66 19.93
N CYS A 485 6.46 -22.42 21.22
CA CYS A 485 6.51 -23.46 22.24
C CYS A 485 5.13 -24.07 22.57
N GLY A 486 5.14 -25.23 23.23
CA GLY A 486 3.99 -25.91 23.79
C GLY A 486 3.54 -25.32 25.13
N LEU A 487 2.36 -25.73 25.58
CA LEU A 487 1.71 -25.23 26.80
C LEU A 487 2.49 -25.58 28.08
N GLU A 488 3.31 -26.61 28.05
CA GLU A 488 4.10 -27.10 29.17
C GLU A 488 5.11 -26.07 29.69
N ILE A 489 5.54 -25.13 28.83
CA ILE A 489 6.49 -24.07 29.20
C ILE A 489 5.84 -22.92 29.99
N VAL A 490 4.51 -22.74 29.86
CA VAL A 490 3.79 -21.55 30.34
C VAL A 490 4.05 -21.25 31.83
N PRO A 491 4.01 -22.23 32.76
CA PRO A 491 4.28 -21.94 34.17
C PRO A 491 5.71 -21.45 34.43
N ILE A 492 6.70 -21.95 33.68
CA ILE A 492 8.11 -21.57 33.81
C ILE A 492 8.30 -20.16 33.24
N ALA A 493 7.84 -19.92 32.00
CA ALA A 493 7.90 -18.61 31.36
C ALA A 493 7.19 -17.52 32.20
N ALA A 494 6.06 -17.85 32.83
CA ALA A 494 5.36 -16.92 33.72
C ALA A 494 6.13 -16.60 35.01
N ALA A 495 6.87 -17.57 35.56
CA ALA A 495 7.75 -17.35 36.71
C ALA A 495 8.91 -16.40 36.36
N HIS A 496 9.52 -16.59 35.19
CA HIS A 496 10.52 -15.67 34.66
C HIS A 496 9.95 -14.25 34.45
N ALA A 497 8.78 -14.13 33.81
CA ALA A 497 8.10 -12.85 33.62
C ALA A 497 7.84 -12.08 34.93
N ALA A 498 7.55 -12.80 36.02
CA ALA A 498 7.32 -12.22 37.35
C ALA A 498 8.62 -11.84 38.08
N ALA A 499 9.74 -12.48 37.74
CA ALA A 499 11.06 -12.20 38.31
C ALA A 499 11.80 -11.06 37.60
N GLN A 500 11.39 -10.71 36.37
CA GLN A 500 11.99 -9.63 35.59
C GLN A 500 11.76 -8.25 36.22
N SER A 501 12.84 -7.49 36.40
CA SER A 501 12.80 -6.09 36.84
C SER A 501 12.59 -5.12 35.68
N ASP A 502 12.98 -5.53 34.46
CA ASP A 502 12.78 -4.75 33.24
C ASP A 502 11.34 -4.95 32.71
N PRO A 503 10.53 -3.88 32.63
CA PRO A 503 9.16 -3.97 32.13
C PRO A 503 9.05 -4.52 30.72
N LYS A 504 10.01 -4.20 29.83
CA LYS A 504 10.00 -4.66 28.43
C LYS A 504 10.25 -6.17 28.35
N ARG A 505 11.20 -6.68 29.14
CA ARG A 505 11.44 -8.13 29.23
C ARG A 505 10.25 -8.88 29.82
N ALA A 506 9.64 -8.34 30.88
CA ALA A 506 8.44 -8.92 31.46
C ALA A 506 7.27 -8.97 30.46
N HIS A 507 7.11 -7.89 29.67
CA HIS A 507 6.12 -7.80 28.60
C HIS A 507 6.34 -8.89 27.54
N ASN A 508 7.56 -9.03 26.99
CA ASN A 508 7.85 -10.01 25.94
C ASN A 508 7.52 -11.46 26.36
N TYR A 509 7.76 -11.83 27.62
CA TYR A 509 7.34 -13.14 28.12
C TYR A 509 5.82 -13.32 28.13
N ARG A 510 5.08 -12.32 28.61
CA ARG A 510 3.60 -12.38 28.69
C ARG A 510 2.96 -12.36 27.31
N GLU A 511 3.50 -11.58 26.39
CA GLU A 511 3.12 -11.57 24.99
C GLU A 511 3.39 -12.95 24.34
N GLY A 512 4.59 -13.51 24.54
CA GLY A 512 4.91 -14.84 24.03
C GLY A 512 4.03 -15.95 24.61
N ILE A 513 3.64 -15.85 25.89
CA ILE A 513 2.63 -16.74 26.51
C ILE A 513 1.28 -16.64 25.78
N ASN A 514 0.82 -15.43 25.43
CA ASN A 514 -0.40 -15.28 24.64
C ASN A 514 -0.28 -15.97 23.28
N TYR A 515 0.88 -15.89 22.62
CA TYR A 515 1.13 -16.57 21.36
C TYR A 515 1.16 -18.11 21.49
N ILE A 516 1.67 -18.65 22.59
CA ILE A 516 1.59 -20.09 22.90
C ILE A 516 0.13 -20.54 22.95
N PHE A 517 -0.73 -19.85 23.71
CA PHE A 517 -2.17 -20.15 23.74
C PHE A 517 -2.84 -19.98 22.39
N ALA A 518 -2.47 -18.92 21.65
CA ALA A 518 -3.03 -18.65 20.33
C ALA A 518 -2.76 -19.80 19.36
N ARG A 519 -1.54 -20.31 19.33
CA ARG A 519 -1.16 -21.44 18.48
C ARG A 519 -1.75 -22.77 18.95
N ALA A 520 -1.79 -23.01 20.26
CA ALA A 520 -2.46 -24.20 20.81
C ALA A 520 -3.95 -24.24 20.40
N SER A 521 -4.64 -23.10 20.52
CA SER A 521 -6.03 -22.93 20.08
C SER A 521 -6.18 -23.10 18.56
N ALA A 522 -5.26 -22.54 17.77
CA ALA A 522 -5.23 -22.71 16.32
C ALA A 522 -5.09 -24.18 15.91
N ALA A 523 -4.27 -24.94 16.63
CA ALA A 523 -4.04 -26.38 16.44
C ALA A 523 -5.14 -27.29 17.05
N GLY A 524 -6.15 -26.71 17.71
CA GLY A 524 -7.23 -27.48 18.35
C GLY A 524 -6.79 -28.25 19.60
N VAL A 525 -5.69 -27.84 20.23
CA VAL A 525 -5.19 -28.40 21.50
C VAL A 525 -5.94 -27.76 22.65
N ASP A 526 -6.58 -28.57 23.49
CA ASP A 526 -7.20 -28.11 24.74
C ASP A 526 -6.13 -27.99 25.86
N TRP A 527 -6.39 -27.12 26.83
CA TRP A 527 -5.47 -26.87 27.94
C TRP A 527 -6.18 -26.71 29.27
N ASP A 528 -5.45 -27.05 30.35
CA ASP A 528 -5.93 -26.92 31.73
C ASP A 528 -6.38 -25.47 32.01
N PRO A 529 -7.64 -25.25 32.42
CA PRO A 529 -8.14 -23.93 32.83
C PRO A 529 -7.30 -23.25 33.92
N ALA A 530 -6.52 -23.98 34.71
CA ALA A 530 -5.58 -23.38 35.66
C ALA A 530 -4.53 -22.49 34.96
N LEU A 531 -4.22 -22.74 33.69
CA LEU A 531 -3.27 -21.93 32.92
C LEU A 531 -3.86 -20.58 32.47
N ASP A 532 -5.17 -20.41 32.49
CA ASP A 532 -5.85 -19.19 32.04
C ASP A 532 -5.41 -17.93 32.83
N GLN A 533 -4.92 -18.12 34.06
CA GLN A 533 -4.35 -17.04 34.87
C GLN A 533 -3.13 -16.36 34.20
N HIS A 534 -2.46 -17.06 33.29
CA HIS A 534 -1.27 -16.57 32.58
C HIS A 534 -1.60 -15.80 31.29
N ILE A 535 -2.85 -15.86 30.81
CA ILE A 535 -3.29 -15.05 29.65
C ILE A 535 -3.33 -13.58 30.05
N SER A 536 -2.52 -12.74 29.41
CA SER A 536 -2.40 -11.31 29.73
C SER A 536 -2.92 -10.44 28.60
N VAL A 537 -4.15 -9.95 28.72
CA VAL A 537 -4.80 -9.13 27.69
C VAL A 537 -4.14 -7.76 27.53
N GLY A 538 -3.58 -7.22 28.61
CA GLY A 538 -2.87 -5.94 28.57
C GLY A 538 -1.57 -5.97 27.77
N ASP A 539 -0.97 -7.15 27.62
CA ASP A 539 0.30 -7.36 26.90
C ASP A 539 0.07 -7.79 25.44
N ILE A 540 -1.12 -7.55 24.87
CA ILE A 540 -1.35 -7.73 23.44
C ILE A 540 -0.84 -6.48 22.72
N TYR A 541 0.12 -6.66 21.81
CA TYR A 541 0.71 -5.56 21.06
C TYR A 541 -0.15 -5.16 19.86
N PHE A 542 -0.98 -4.12 20.03
CA PHE A 542 -1.98 -3.71 19.04
C PHE A 542 -1.50 -2.72 17.96
N ALA A 543 -0.24 -2.30 17.98
CA ALA A 543 0.23 -1.10 17.28
C ALA A 543 0.23 -1.15 15.74
N TYR A 544 -0.02 -2.29 15.07
CA TYR A 544 0.10 -2.38 13.60
C TYR A 544 -0.89 -3.35 12.92
N GLY A 545 -2.02 -3.68 13.55
CA GLY A 545 -3.09 -4.48 12.89
C GLY A 545 -2.69 -5.89 12.38
N GLY A 546 -1.46 -6.35 12.64
CA GLY A 546 -0.87 -7.50 11.95
C GLY A 546 -1.35 -8.87 12.41
N ASP A 547 -0.86 -9.91 11.71
CA ASP A 547 -1.22 -11.32 11.92
C ASP A 547 -1.09 -11.81 13.37
N LYS A 548 -0.18 -11.22 14.16
CA LYS A 548 0.07 -11.59 15.56
C LYS A 548 -1.09 -11.25 16.49
N VAL A 549 -1.74 -10.10 16.32
CA VAL A 549 -2.93 -9.72 17.12
C VAL A 549 -4.10 -10.64 16.76
N ARG A 550 -4.26 -10.89 15.46
CA ARG A 550 -5.37 -11.67 14.90
C ARG A 550 -5.45 -13.06 15.51
N ILE A 551 -4.32 -13.76 15.67
CA ILE A 551 -4.31 -15.11 16.25
C ILE A 551 -4.72 -15.13 17.73
N VAL A 552 -4.37 -14.10 18.51
CA VAL A 552 -4.73 -14.01 19.93
C VAL A 552 -6.22 -13.70 20.08
N LEU A 553 -6.75 -12.76 19.30
CA LEU A 553 -8.19 -12.47 19.29
C LEU A 553 -9.02 -13.69 18.86
N GLU A 554 -8.57 -14.42 17.86
CA GLU A 554 -9.20 -15.66 17.42
C GLU A 554 -9.18 -16.74 18.51
N MET A 555 -8.09 -16.86 19.25
CA MET A 555 -8.02 -17.75 20.41
C MET A 555 -9.06 -17.38 21.47
N LEU A 556 -9.18 -16.11 21.84
CA LEU A 556 -10.20 -15.64 22.78
C LEU A 556 -11.63 -15.90 22.28
N ARG A 557 -11.88 -15.80 20.96
CA ARG A 557 -13.19 -16.09 20.34
C ARG A 557 -13.55 -17.58 20.35
N ARG A 558 -12.56 -18.48 20.33
CA ARG A 558 -12.81 -19.94 20.36
C ARG A 558 -13.16 -20.49 21.75
N LEU A 559 -12.84 -19.76 22.81
CA LEU A 559 -13.14 -20.19 24.18
C LEU A 559 -14.65 -20.25 24.46
N ALA A 560 -15.06 -21.17 25.33
CA ALA A 560 -16.42 -21.17 25.89
C ALA A 560 -16.70 -19.84 26.60
N MET A 561 -17.95 -19.35 26.51
CA MET A 561 -18.29 -17.99 26.94
C MET A 561 -18.02 -17.73 28.41
N ASP A 562 -18.32 -18.69 29.28
CA ASP A 562 -18.01 -18.63 30.71
C ASP A 562 -16.51 -18.52 30.99
N ARG A 563 -15.70 -19.31 30.29
CA ARG A 563 -14.22 -19.27 30.39
C ARG A 563 -13.65 -17.96 29.87
N TYR A 564 -14.11 -17.51 28.70
CA TYR A 564 -13.75 -16.21 28.12
C TYR A 564 -14.06 -15.06 29.08
N GLU A 565 -15.27 -15.00 29.64
CA GLU A 565 -15.63 -13.93 30.58
C GLU A 565 -14.78 -13.96 31.84
N ALA A 566 -14.47 -15.15 32.37
CA ALA A 566 -13.60 -15.28 33.53
C ALA A 566 -12.19 -14.73 33.27
N ILE A 567 -11.62 -15.01 32.09
CA ILE A 567 -10.31 -14.47 31.66
C ILE A 567 -10.35 -12.95 31.56
N LEU A 568 -11.35 -12.38 30.89
CA LEU A 568 -11.46 -10.92 30.73
C LEU A 568 -11.63 -10.24 32.09
N ARG A 569 -12.49 -10.76 32.97
CA ARG A 569 -12.64 -10.23 34.34
C ARG A 569 -11.36 -10.28 35.16
N ALA A 570 -10.61 -11.37 35.05
CA ALA A 570 -9.31 -11.50 35.72
C ALA A 570 -8.26 -10.53 35.15
N ASN A 571 -8.43 -10.07 33.91
CA ASN A 571 -7.54 -9.09 33.28
C ASN A 571 -7.85 -7.63 33.61
N ILE A 572 -9.10 -7.30 33.97
CA ILE A 572 -9.51 -5.92 34.35
C ILE A 572 -8.53 -5.24 35.33
N PRO A 573 -8.17 -5.83 36.49
CA PRO A 573 -7.31 -5.15 37.47
C PRO A 573 -5.82 -5.11 37.10
N ARG A 574 -5.38 -5.85 36.07
CA ARG A 574 -3.96 -5.98 35.67
C ARG A 574 -3.65 -5.34 34.31
N CYS A 575 -4.66 -4.85 33.61
CA CYS A 575 -4.50 -4.20 32.31
C CYS A 575 -4.13 -2.72 32.50
N PRO A 576 -2.90 -2.29 32.15
CA PRO A 576 -2.49 -0.89 32.31
C PRO A 576 -3.31 0.05 31.41
N GLU A 577 -3.73 -0.45 30.24
CA GLU A 577 -4.52 0.27 29.25
C GLU A 577 -5.88 -0.43 29.06
N PRO A 578 -6.94 0.01 29.74
CA PRO A 578 -8.25 -0.64 29.66
C PRO A 578 -8.85 -0.68 28.25
N GLY A 579 -8.39 0.16 27.31
CA GLY A 579 -8.75 0.08 25.89
C GLY A 579 -8.46 -1.28 25.25
N HIS A 580 -7.37 -1.96 25.67
CA HIS A 580 -7.05 -3.31 25.19
C HIS A 580 -8.13 -4.34 25.52
N LEU A 581 -8.80 -4.19 26.68
CA LEU A 581 -9.92 -5.06 27.08
C LEU A 581 -11.14 -4.85 26.18
N VAL A 582 -11.38 -3.61 25.75
CA VAL A 582 -12.47 -3.25 24.82
C VAL A 582 -12.24 -3.94 23.47
N ARG A 583 -11.02 -3.88 22.94
CA ARG A 583 -10.64 -4.54 21.68
C ARG A 583 -10.73 -6.07 21.74
N CYS A 584 -10.75 -6.65 22.93
CA CYS A 584 -10.94 -8.09 23.16
C CYS A 584 -12.40 -8.49 23.44
N LEU A 585 -13.34 -7.53 23.47
CA LEU A 585 -14.76 -7.83 23.60
C LEU A 585 -15.23 -8.65 22.38
N ARG A 586 -16.10 -9.64 22.62
CA ARG A 586 -16.74 -10.42 21.55
C ARG A 586 -18.27 -10.45 21.70
N ALA A 587 -18.97 -10.57 20.58
CA ALA A 587 -20.43 -10.67 20.56
C ALA A 587 -20.95 -11.78 21.48
N GLY A 588 -22.04 -11.51 22.20
CA GLY A 588 -22.61 -12.41 23.19
C GLY A 588 -21.98 -12.37 24.58
N ALA A 589 -20.99 -11.51 24.83
CA ALA A 589 -20.50 -11.21 26.18
C ALA A 589 -21.63 -10.66 27.06
N SER A 590 -21.67 -11.05 28.34
CA SER A 590 -22.70 -10.57 29.26
C SER A 590 -22.63 -9.05 29.46
N GLU A 591 -23.80 -8.43 29.66
CA GLU A 591 -23.87 -7.01 30.00
C GLU A 591 -22.99 -6.66 31.21
N GLY A 592 -22.90 -7.56 32.20
CA GLY A 592 -22.08 -7.35 33.38
C GLY A 592 -20.57 -7.43 33.12
N LEU A 593 -20.12 -8.06 32.03
CA LEU A 593 -18.72 -7.97 31.60
C LEU A 593 -18.46 -6.65 30.90
N VAL A 594 -19.32 -6.30 29.93
CA VAL A 594 -19.23 -5.04 29.18
C VAL A 594 -19.19 -3.85 30.15
N GLU A 595 -20.12 -3.82 31.11
CA GLU A 595 -20.17 -2.79 32.14
C GLU A 595 -18.87 -2.71 32.96
N ALA A 596 -18.29 -3.86 33.35
CA ALA A 596 -17.06 -3.89 34.13
C ALA A 596 -15.83 -3.41 33.33
N VAL A 597 -15.74 -3.75 32.04
CA VAL A 597 -14.67 -3.30 31.15
C VAL A 597 -14.76 -1.79 30.95
N PHE A 598 -15.93 -1.27 30.61
CA PHE A 598 -16.11 0.18 30.44
C PHE A 598 -15.95 0.95 31.75
N ALA A 599 -16.30 0.37 32.90
CA ALA A 599 -16.03 0.99 34.20
C ALA A 599 -14.51 1.15 34.44
N ALA A 600 -13.69 0.21 33.97
CA ALA A 600 -12.23 0.35 34.02
C ALA A 600 -11.73 1.47 33.10
N CYS A 601 -12.28 1.60 31.88
CA CYS A 601 -11.98 2.73 30.99
C CYS A 601 -12.37 4.08 31.61
N VAL A 602 -13.55 4.15 32.25
CA VAL A 602 -14.05 5.34 32.96
C VAL A 602 -13.18 5.70 34.17
N ALA A 603 -12.56 4.72 34.82
CA ALA A 603 -11.63 4.95 35.93
C ALA A 603 -10.25 5.47 35.47
N ALA A 604 -9.87 5.23 34.21
CA ALA A 604 -8.60 5.66 33.62
C ALA A 604 -8.78 6.43 32.30
N PRO A 605 -9.61 7.49 32.25
CA PRO A 605 -10.03 8.11 30.99
C PRO A 605 -8.87 8.78 30.24
N LYS A 606 -7.78 9.14 30.94
CA LYS A 606 -6.55 9.70 30.34
C LYS A 606 -5.75 8.71 29.50
N THR A 607 -5.98 7.40 29.68
CA THR A 607 -5.34 6.36 28.88
C THR A 607 -6.05 6.14 27.55
N ILE A 608 -7.25 6.72 27.37
CA ILE A 608 -8.06 6.55 26.17
C ILE A 608 -7.66 7.63 25.16
N LYS A 609 -6.96 7.18 24.11
CA LYS A 609 -6.53 7.96 22.95
C LYS A 609 -7.34 7.58 21.72
N HIS A 610 -7.11 8.27 20.59
CA HIS A 610 -7.59 7.81 19.29
C HIS A 610 -7.17 6.35 19.05
N GLY A 611 -8.04 5.53 18.43
CA GLY A 611 -7.73 4.12 18.16
C GLY A 611 -7.97 3.15 19.34
N SER A 612 -8.10 3.64 20.58
CA SER A 612 -8.10 2.81 21.80
C SER A 612 -9.19 1.74 21.85
N PHE A 613 -10.38 1.99 21.28
CA PHE A 613 -11.47 1.02 21.30
C PHE A 613 -11.54 0.13 20.04
N GLY A 614 -10.83 0.52 18.97
CA GLY A 614 -10.93 -0.12 17.66
C GLY A 614 -12.35 -0.07 17.06
N ASP A 615 -12.53 -0.72 15.91
CA ASP A 615 -13.81 -0.67 15.16
C ASP A 615 -14.69 -1.91 15.38
N ASP A 616 -14.19 -2.93 16.08
CA ASP A 616 -14.88 -4.21 16.29
C ASP A 616 -16.18 -4.05 17.10
N LEU A 617 -16.34 -2.98 17.89
CA LEU A 617 -17.55 -2.69 18.66
C LEU A 617 -18.79 -2.44 17.77
N ARG A 618 -18.60 -1.95 16.53
CA ARG A 618 -19.71 -1.73 15.59
C ARG A 618 -20.51 -3.01 15.33
N ARG A 619 -19.86 -4.18 15.42
CA ARG A 619 -20.48 -5.50 15.20
C ARG A 619 -21.53 -5.89 16.25
N PHE A 620 -21.54 -5.22 17.41
CA PHE A 620 -22.47 -5.51 18.49
C PHE A 620 -23.78 -4.71 18.40
N GLY A 621 -23.80 -3.65 17.59
CA GLY A 621 -24.95 -2.76 17.44
C GLY A 621 -25.43 -2.14 18.77
N GLY A 622 -26.75 -2.01 18.94
CA GLY A 622 -27.36 -1.33 20.08
C GLY A 622 -27.26 -2.05 21.43
N GLU A 623 -26.81 -3.31 21.47
CA GLU A 623 -26.74 -4.13 22.70
C GLU A 623 -25.73 -3.56 23.72
N LEU A 624 -24.73 -2.81 23.27
CA LEU A 624 -23.72 -2.19 24.12
C LEU A 624 -24.22 -0.94 24.86
N VAL A 625 -25.29 -0.30 24.39
CA VAL A 625 -25.70 1.02 24.89
C VAL A 625 -26.08 0.98 26.38
N ALA A 626 -26.88 -0.01 26.78
CA ALA A 626 -27.32 -0.14 28.16
C ALA A 626 -26.17 -0.39 29.18
N PRO A 627 -25.27 -1.37 28.97
CA PRO A 627 -24.14 -1.59 29.88
C PRO A 627 -23.12 -0.44 29.87
N ILE A 628 -22.82 0.16 28.72
CA ILE A 628 -21.92 1.33 28.64
C ILE A 628 -22.50 2.50 29.43
N ARG A 629 -23.81 2.79 29.27
CA ARG A 629 -24.48 3.84 30.03
C ARG A 629 -24.36 3.61 31.54
N ARG A 630 -24.56 2.38 32.02
CA ARG A 630 -24.43 2.05 33.45
C ARG A 630 -23.00 2.22 33.95
N ALA A 631 -22.01 1.84 33.15
CA ALA A 631 -20.60 2.02 33.46
C ALA A 631 -20.20 3.49 33.58
N ILE A 632 -20.68 4.34 32.67
CA ILE A 632 -20.41 5.79 32.68
C ILE A 632 -21.12 6.46 33.87
N GLY A 633 -22.40 6.11 34.08
CA GLY A 633 -23.24 6.74 35.10
C GLY A 633 -23.30 8.26 34.94
N ASP A 634 -23.08 8.98 36.04
CA ASP A 634 -23.02 10.45 36.07
C ASP A 634 -21.58 11.00 35.94
N THR A 635 -20.58 10.14 35.75
CA THR A 635 -19.15 10.51 35.76
C THR A 635 -18.81 11.41 34.58
N GLU A 636 -18.36 12.65 34.79
CA GLU A 636 -17.95 13.54 33.70
C GLU A 636 -16.71 13.00 32.99
N LEU A 637 -16.77 12.87 31.66
CA LEU A 637 -15.74 12.24 30.84
C LEU A 637 -15.14 13.24 29.85
N PRO A 638 -13.83 13.13 29.55
CA PRO A 638 -13.20 13.95 28.52
C PRO A 638 -13.88 13.81 27.15
N GLY A 639 -13.83 14.87 26.34
CA GLY A 639 -14.35 14.85 24.97
C GLY A 639 -13.69 13.77 24.10
N THR A 640 -12.40 13.50 24.31
CA THR A 640 -11.64 12.43 23.63
C THR A 640 -12.27 11.05 23.86
N PHE A 641 -12.66 10.74 25.10
CA PHE A 641 -13.33 9.48 25.44
C PHE A 641 -14.66 9.34 24.70
N MET A 642 -15.45 10.41 24.66
CA MET A 642 -16.77 10.38 24.02
C MET A 642 -16.66 10.29 22.50
N ARG A 643 -15.70 10.99 21.88
CA ARG A 643 -15.38 10.82 20.46
C ARG A 643 -14.95 9.40 20.13
N GLU A 644 -14.18 8.78 21.02
CA GLU A 644 -13.73 7.41 20.77
C GLU A 644 -14.85 6.38 20.91
N LEU A 645 -15.83 6.63 21.79
CA LEU A 645 -17.10 5.89 21.78
C LEU A 645 -17.90 6.07 20.50
N GLU A 646 -17.96 7.29 19.97
CA GLU A 646 -18.65 7.61 18.72
C GLU A 646 -18.08 6.81 17.55
N ARG A 647 -16.75 6.86 17.41
CA ARG A 647 -16.00 6.12 16.37
C ARG A 647 -16.25 4.62 16.46
N ALA A 648 -16.17 4.06 17.68
CA ALA A 648 -16.25 2.62 17.88
C ALA A 648 -17.68 2.06 17.81
N LEU A 649 -18.71 2.81 18.21
CA LEU A 649 -20.11 2.34 18.20
C LEU A 649 -20.84 2.61 16.88
N GLY A 650 -20.38 3.60 16.11
CA GLY A 650 -21.08 4.11 14.93
C GLY A 650 -22.27 5.02 15.27
N PRO A 651 -22.88 5.68 14.26
CA PRO A 651 -23.76 6.83 14.48
C PRO A 651 -25.03 6.53 15.29
N GLU A 652 -25.74 5.43 14.99
CA GLU A 652 -27.04 5.14 15.62
C GLU A 652 -26.93 4.67 17.08
N PRO A 653 -26.07 3.68 17.43
CA PRO A 653 -25.92 3.27 18.83
C PRO A 653 -25.33 4.39 19.70
N TYR A 654 -24.39 5.15 19.16
CA TYR A 654 -23.81 6.29 19.86
C TYR A 654 -24.84 7.38 20.13
N LYS A 655 -25.67 7.76 19.15
CA LYS A 655 -26.75 8.73 19.35
C LYS A 655 -27.67 8.29 20.49
N THR A 656 -28.06 7.02 20.51
CA THR A 656 -28.89 6.46 21.59
C THR A 656 -28.20 6.57 22.96
N LEU A 657 -26.89 6.31 23.02
CA LEU A 657 -26.10 6.45 24.24
C LEU A 657 -26.00 7.92 24.70
N SER A 658 -25.67 8.84 23.78
CA SER A 658 -25.55 10.28 24.02
C SER A 658 -26.86 10.88 24.53
N ASP A 659 -27.98 10.56 23.89
CA ASP A 659 -29.32 10.96 24.32
C ASP A 659 -29.63 10.42 25.74
N ALA A 660 -29.27 9.17 26.03
CA ALA A 660 -29.51 8.53 27.32
C ALA A 660 -28.62 9.08 28.45
N LEU A 661 -27.44 9.61 28.13
CA LEU A 661 -26.55 10.30 29.06
C LEU A 661 -26.91 11.78 29.23
N ASN A 662 -27.83 12.32 28.41
CA ASN A 662 -28.08 13.76 28.28
C ASN A 662 -26.78 14.55 28.06
N ARG A 663 -25.85 13.95 27.32
CA ARG A 663 -24.53 14.52 27.03
C ARG A 663 -24.43 14.72 25.54
N LYS A 664 -24.60 15.97 25.12
CA LYS A 664 -24.19 16.37 23.78
C LYS A 664 -22.67 16.41 23.78
N VAL A 665 -22.02 15.68 22.87
CA VAL A 665 -20.59 15.87 22.65
C VAL A 665 -20.39 17.25 22.05
N GLU A 666 -19.49 17.98 22.68
CA GLU A 666 -19.02 19.27 22.21
C GLU A 666 -18.47 19.07 20.79
N THR A 667 -19.06 19.76 19.82
CA THR A 667 -18.56 19.75 18.44
C THR A 667 -17.13 20.32 18.41
N PRO A 668 -16.29 19.95 17.42
CA PRO A 668 -14.94 20.52 17.31
C PRO A 668 -14.92 22.04 17.37
N LEU A 669 -15.94 22.70 16.81
CA LEU A 669 -16.11 24.15 16.88
C LEU A 669 -16.48 24.67 18.27
N GLU A 670 -17.38 23.99 18.99
CA GLU A 670 -17.73 24.35 20.36
C GLU A 670 -16.48 24.20 21.26
N GLU A 671 -15.70 23.12 21.08
CA GLU A 671 -14.44 22.84 21.81
C GLU A 671 -13.40 23.91 21.50
N LEU A 672 -13.24 24.26 20.22
CA LEU A 672 -12.34 25.32 19.78
C LEU A 672 -12.73 26.66 20.42
N ARG A 673 -14.01 27.05 20.41
CA ARG A 673 -14.47 28.31 21.04
C ARG A 673 -14.19 28.34 22.53
N ARG A 674 -14.43 27.23 23.23
CA ARG A 674 -14.18 27.13 24.68
C ARG A 674 -12.68 27.24 24.98
N LEU A 675 -11.85 26.38 24.38
CA LEU A 675 -10.40 26.37 24.61
C LEU A 675 -9.75 27.69 24.20
N ALA A 676 -10.13 28.23 23.04
CA ALA A 676 -9.63 29.52 22.58
C ALA A 676 -10.04 30.68 23.51
N GLY A 677 -11.18 30.60 24.20
CA GLY A 677 -11.60 31.58 25.20
C GLY A 677 -10.91 31.44 26.56
N GLU A 678 -10.60 30.21 26.97
CA GLU A 678 -10.00 29.89 28.28
C GLU A 678 -8.48 30.10 28.33
N LEU A 679 -7.78 29.85 27.22
CA LEU A 679 -6.33 29.93 27.17
C LEU A 679 -5.82 31.37 27.37
N PRO A 680 -4.80 31.60 28.23
CA PRO A 680 -4.21 32.92 28.43
C PRO A 680 -3.35 33.37 27.23
N GLY A 681 -2.94 34.64 27.23
CA GLY A 681 -2.01 35.20 26.23
C GLY A 681 -2.66 36.05 25.13
N PRO A 682 -1.85 36.63 24.23
CA PRO A 682 -2.34 37.46 23.14
C PRO A 682 -3.20 36.64 22.17
N LYS A 683 -4.35 37.20 21.80
CA LYS A 683 -5.29 36.58 20.85
C LYS A 683 -5.17 37.24 19.48
N VAL A 684 -5.35 36.43 18.44
CA VAL A 684 -5.42 36.87 17.05
C VAL A 684 -6.77 36.46 16.46
N ARG A 685 -7.30 37.30 15.58
CA ARG A 685 -8.55 37.02 14.87
C ARG A 685 -8.27 36.19 13.64
N ILE A 686 -8.99 35.08 13.53
CA ILE A 686 -9.06 34.25 12.33
C ILE A 686 -10.50 34.19 11.85
N TYR A 687 -10.67 33.85 10.58
CA TYR A 687 -11.98 33.60 9.98
C TYR A 687 -12.01 32.16 9.47
N LEU A 688 -12.73 31.27 10.15
CA LEU A 688 -12.92 29.91 9.67
C LEU A 688 -13.78 29.94 8.41
N LEU A 689 -13.36 29.17 7.41
CA LEU A 689 -14.00 29.03 6.12
C LEU A 689 -14.69 27.67 6.06
N ARG A 690 -15.96 27.66 5.67
CA ARG A 690 -16.73 26.43 5.53
C ARG A 690 -17.59 26.43 4.30
N ARG A 691 -17.74 25.24 3.73
CA ARG A 691 -18.69 25.02 2.66
C ARG A 691 -20.10 24.83 3.24
N ALA A 692 -21.04 25.65 2.78
CA ALA A 692 -22.45 25.52 3.14
C ALA A 692 -23.16 24.50 2.26
N GLU A 693 -24.28 23.95 2.78
CA GLU A 693 -25.17 23.12 1.98
C GLU A 693 -25.95 23.98 0.96
N GLY A 694 -25.71 23.72 -0.33
CA GLY A 694 -26.47 24.29 -1.43
C GLY A 694 -25.79 25.44 -2.19
N ALA A 695 -26.47 25.88 -3.25
CA ALA A 695 -25.96 26.93 -4.14
C ALA A 695 -26.06 28.32 -3.48
N PRO A 696 -25.09 29.22 -3.71
CA PRO A 696 -25.17 30.60 -3.23
C PRO A 696 -26.28 31.37 -3.96
N ALA A 697 -26.77 32.45 -3.35
CA ALA A 697 -27.59 33.41 -4.10
C ALA A 697 -26.76 34.03 -5.24
N ALA A 698 -27.38 34.34 -6.38
CA ALA A 698 -26.68 34.94 -7.53
C ALA A 698 -25.91 36.23 -7.20
N THR A 699 -26.35 36.95 -6.16
CA THR A 699 -25.75 38.18 -5.63
C THR A 699 -24.77 37.95 -4.47
N SER A 700 -24.55 36.71 -4.03
CA SER A 700 -23.62 36.40 -2.93
C SER A 700 -22.19 36.57 -3.41
N VAL A 701 -21.39 37.35 -2.68
CA VAL A 701 -19.98 37.56 -3.05
C VAL A 701 -19.11 36.38 -2.63
N ALA A 702 -19.27 35.91 -1.39
CA ALA A 702 -18.57 34.73 -0.90
C ALA A 702 -19.15 33.45 -1.54
N ARG A 703 -18.29 32.65 -2.18
CA ARG A 703 -18.66 31.43 -2.91
C ARG A 703 -17.44 30.54 -3.20
N ILE A 704 -17.68 29.27 -3.44
CA ILE A 704 -16.72 28.26 -3.90
C ILE A 704 -17.14 27.79 -5.29
N GLY A 705 -16.22 27.66 -6.24
CA GLY A 705 -16.49 27.22 -7.60
C GLY A 705 -17.34 28.19 -8.44
N GLY A 706 -17.69 27.77 -9.65
CA GLY A 706 -18.50 28.55 -10.60
C GLY A 706 -17.84 29.88 -11.00
N ALA A 707 -18.64 30.86 -11.45
CA ALA A 707 -18.11 32.15 -11.86
C ALA A 707 -17.84 33.10 -10.68
N ALA A 708 -16.66 33.75 -10.68
CA ALA A 708 -16.33 34.84 -9.78
C ALA A 708 -17.23 36.06 -10.02
N ILE A 709 -17.87 36.56 -8.96
CA ILE A 709 -18.79 37.69 -9.05
C ILE A 709 -18.06 39.03 -9.18
N GLY A 710 -18.50 39.87 -10.11
CA GLY A 710 -17.89 41.19 -10.34
C GLY A 710 -16.61 41.17 -11.16
N LEU A 711 -16.25 40.00 -11.73
CA LEU A 711 -15.17 39.85 -12.70
C LEU A 711 -15.74 39.53 -14.09
N ALA A 712 -15.28 40.22 -15.13
CA ALA A 712 -15.67 39.90 -16.50
C ALA A 712 -14.84 38.72 -17.04
N GLU A 713 -15.39 37.94 -17.97
CA GLU A 713 -14.70 36.79 -18.58
C GLU A 713 -13.34 37.16 -19.22
N ALA A 714 -13.22 38.39 -19.73
CA ALA A 714 -11.97 38.89 -20.32
C ALA A 714 -10.88 39.16 -19.28
N ASP A 715 -11.26 39.33 -18.01
CA ASP A 715 -10.38 39.67 -16.89
C ASP A 715 -10.07 38.43 -16.02
N VAL A 716 -10.56 37.25 -16.40
CA VAL A 716 -10.19 35.97 -15.76
C VAL A 716 -8.71 35.69 -16.07
N PRO A 717 -7.88 35.41 -15.06
CA PRO A 717 -6.48 35.04 -15.23
C PRO A 717 -6.29 33.90 -16.22
N ARG A 718 -5.14 33.89 -16.91
CA ARG A 718 -4.84 32.90 -17.94
C ARG A 718 -3.49 32.25 -17.73
N PHE A 719 -3.47 30.92 -17.73
CA PHE A 719 -2.25 30.13 -17.79
C PHE A 719 -2.14 29.49 -19.16
N ARG A 720 -1.01 29.66 -19.85
CA ARG A 720 -0.77 29.12 -21.21
C ARG A 720 -1.94 29.41 -22.19
N ASP A 721 -2.43 30.66 -22.16
CA ASP A 721 -3.57 31.20 -22.91
C ASP A 721 -4.97 30.61 -22.56
N GLN A 722 -5.08 29.70 -21.60
CA GLN A 722 -6.34 29.14 -21.12
C GLN A 722 -6.83 29.89 -19.88
N PRO A 723 -8.13 30.19 -19.75
CA PRO A 723 -8.66 30.76 -18.51
C PRO A 723 -8.44 29.78 -17.36
N MET A 724 -7.91 30.28 -16.25
CA MET A 724 -7.78 29.52 -15.01
C MET A 724 -9.17 29.28 -14.39
N GLU A 725 -9.29 28.22 -13.59
CA GLU A 725 -10.51 27.86 -12.90
C GLU A 725 -10.68 28.71 -11.63
N HIS A 726 -11.90 29.17 -11.37
CA HIS A 726 -12.22 29.91 -10.16
C HIS A 726 -12.49 28.95 -8.99
N ILE A 727 -11.64 28.99 -7.97
CA ILE A 727 -11.72 28.08 -6.82
C ILE A 727 -12.64 28.63 -5.75
N LEU A 728 -12.40 29.86 -5.30
CA LEU A 728 -13.22 30.52 -4.30
C LEU A 728 -13.11 32.04 -4.35
N THR A 729 -14.15 32.72 -3.89
CA THR A 729 -14.18 34.17 -3.66
C THR A 729 -14.43 34.46 -2.19
N LEU A 730 -13.57 35.26 -1.55
CA LEU A 730 -13.75 35.80 -0.21
C LEU A 730 -14.36 37.21 -0.26
N ASP A 731 -15.48 37.44 0.43
CA ASP A 731 -16.01 38.81 0.64
C ASP A 731 -15.23 39.50 1.76
N VAL A 732 -14.14 40.17 1.39
CA VAL A 732 -13.25 40.80 2.38
C VAL A 732 -13.90 41.98 3.10
N ARG A 733 -15.04 42.52 2.62
CA ARG A 733 -15.80 43.55 3.37
C ARG A 733 -16.37 42.98 4.67
N ALA A 734 -16.66 41.67 4.70
CA ALA A 734 -17.10 40.94 5.89
C ALA A 734 -15.92 40.46 6.77
N MET A 735 -14.67 40.61 6.31
CA MET A 735 -13.47 40.12 6.98
C MET A 735 -12.46 41.25 7.27
N PRO A 736 -12.75 42.13 8.26
CA PRO A 736 -11.83 43.19 8.67
C PRO A 736 -10.38 42.73 8.87
N GLY A 737 -9.48 43.40 8.15
CA GLY A 737 -8.03 43.17 8.16
C GLY A 737 -7.51 42.12 7.18
N VAL A 738 -8.38 41.41 6.45
CA VAL A 738 -8.06 40.84 5.12
C VAL A 738 -8.27 41.92 4.04
N ALA A 739 -9.25 42.81 4.26
CA ALA A 739 -9.61 43.88 3.34
C ALA A 739 -8.46 44.86 3.04
N ARG A 740 -8.29 45.16 1.75
CA ARG A 740 -7.43 46.25 1.25
C ARG A 740 -8.27 47.46 0.85
N ALA A 741 -7.70 48.66 0.90
CA ALA A 741 -8.42 49.87 0.55
C ALA A 741 -8.93 49.80 -0.91
N GLY A 742 -10.25 49.92 -1.10
CA GLY A 742 -10.89 49.89 -2.42
C GLY A 742 -11.21 48.48 -2.96
N VAL A 743 -10.75 47.41 -2.29
CA VAL A 743 -11.02 46.01 -2.66
C VAL A 743 -12.22 45.50 -1.88
N GLY A 744 -13.18 44.89 -2.59
CA GLY A 744 -14.39 44.31 -2.01
C GLY A 744 -14.36 42.79 -1.89
N ALA A 745 -13.59 42.11 -2.75
CA ALA A 745 -13.43 40.65 -2.69
C ALA A 745 -12.05 40.22 -3.20
N LEU A 746 -11.63 39.01 -2.80
CA LEU A 746 -10.47 38.31 -3.35
C LEU A 746 -10.95 37.02 -3.99
N ALA A 747 -10.65 36.79 -5.27
CA ALA A 747 -11.00 35.56 -5.97
C ALA A 747 -9.73 34.80 -6.31
N LEU A 748 -9.65 33.53 -5.89
CA LEU A 748 -8.55 32.63 -6.18
C LEU A 748 -8.85 31.88 -7.49
N PHE A 749 -7.87 31.87 -8.38
CA PHE A 749 -7.89 31.10 -9.60
C PHE A 749 -6.68 30.17 -9.65
N LEU A 750 -6.90 28.91 -10.03
CA LEU A 750 -5.82 27.94 -10.22
C LEU A 750 -5.87 27.39 -11.66
N PRO A 751 -4.71 27.14 -12.30
CA PRO A 751 -4.67 26.31 -13.50
C PRO A 751 -4.84 24.83 -13.12
N ASP A 752 -5.57 24.07 -13.96
CA ASP A 752 -5.65 22.61 -13.89
C ASP A 752 -5.94 22.07 -12.46
N ALA A 753 -6.92 22.67 -11.77
CA ALA A 753 -7.18 22.47 -10.34
C ALA A 753 -7.50 21.02 -9.92
N GLU A 754 -7.88 20.16 -10.87
CA GLU A 754 -8.12 18.72 -10.67
C GLU A 754 -6.83 17.87 -10.68
N PHE A 755 -5.69 18.42 -11.11
CA PHE A 755 -4.45 17.66 -11.35
C PHE A 755 -3.26 18.08 -10.47
N GLY A 756 -3.35 19.18 -9.72
CA GLY A 756 -2.30 19.60 -8.77
C GLY A 756 -1.00 20.16 -9.36
N GLU A 757 -0.64 19.79 -10.59
CA GLU A 757 0.67 20.05 -11.24
C GLU A 757 1.13 21.53 -11.27
N HIS A 758 0.20 22.50 -11.25
CA HIS A 758 0.53 23.91 -11.53
C HIS A 758 -0.08 24.91 -10.52
N HIS A 759 -0.43 24.45 -9.32
CA HIS A 759 -1.09 25.27 -8.31
C HIS A 759 -0.34 26.55 -7.93
N ASP A 760 0.99 26.53 -7.92
CA ASP A 760 1.83 27.69 -7.61
C ASP A 760 1.73 28.81 -8.66
N ALA A 761 1.28 28.48 -9.88
CA ALA A 761 1.00 29.46 -10.93
C ALA A 761 -0.39 30.10 -10.80
N GLY A 762 -1.11 29.82 -9.71
CA GLY A 762 -2.40 30.43 -9.40
C GLY A 762 -2.35 31.95 -9.28
N GLU A 763 -3.51 32.59 -9.34
CA GLU A 763 -3.64 34.03 -9.18
C GLU A 763 -4.77 34.40 -8.22
N VAL A 764 -4.48 35.33 -7.31
CA VAL A 764 -5.49 36.00 -6.48
C VAL A 764 -5.87 37.33 -7.11
N VAL A 765 -7.10 37.42 -7.60
CA VAL A 765 -7.63 38.65 -8.21
C VAL A 765 -8.36 39.49 -7.17
N ALA A 766 -7.87 40.72 -6.99
CA ALA A 766 -8.53 41.72 -6.16
C ALA A 766 -9.69 42.39 -6.92
N ILE A 767 -10.93 42.11 -6.49
CA ILE A 767 -12.13 42.66 -7.12
C ILE A 767 -12.51 43.97 -6.42
N PRO A 768 -12.59 45.11 -7.15
CA PRO A 768 -12.95 46.40 -6.56
C PRO A 768 -14.35 46.38 -5.94
N ALA A 769 -14.55 47.05 -4.81
CA ALA A 769 -15.86 47.10 -4.15
C ALA A 769 -16.98 47.62 -5.09
N ALA A 770 -16.66 48.59 -5.95
CA ALA A 770 -17.59 49.14 -6.93
C ALA A 770 -18.01 48.13 -8.02
N ALA A 771 -17.21 47.09 -8.29
CA ALA A 771 -17.53 46.05 -9.27
C ALA A 771 -18.51 45.01 -8.71
N LEU A 772 -18.68 44.95 -7.39
CA LEU A 772 -19.61 44.04 -6.71
C LEU A 772 -21.01 44.66 -6.54
N ASP A 773 -21.14 45.99 -6.63
CA ASP A 773 -22.38 46.70 -6.40
C ASP A 773 -23.41 46.40 -7.52
N GLY A 774 -24.38 45.53 -7.21
CA GLY A 774 -25.41 45.11 -8.16
C GLY A 774 -24.97 44.03 -9.15
N ALA A 775 -23.78 43.46 -8.95
CA ALA A 775 -23.31 42.32 -9.74
C ALA A 775 -24.10 41.05 -9.40
N ALA A 776 -24.28 40.19 -10.40
CA ALA A 776 -24.82 38.85 -10.24
C ALA A 776 -24.00 37.91 -11.10
N ALA A 777 -23.76 36.71 -10.60
CA ALA A 777 -23.07 35.65 -11.32
C ALA A 777 -23.92 34.37 -11.31
N PRO A 778 -23.76 33.49 -12.33
CA PRO A 778 -24.37 32.17 -12.33
C PRO A 778 -24.10 31.43 -11.02
N THR A 779 -25.06 30.59 -10.64
CA THR A 779 -25.01 29.76 -9.42
C THR A 779 -24.81 28.29 -9.74
N ASP A 780 -24.80 27.94 -11.03
CA ASP A 780 -24.47 26.61 -11.52
C ASP A 780 -23.02 26.31 -11.13
N GLU A 781 -22.75 25.11 -10.62
CA GLU A 781 -21.42 24.65 -10.17
C GLU A 781 -20.82 25.43 -8.99
N ALA A 782 -21.55 26.39 -8.41
CA ALA A 782 -21.11 27.17 -7.27
C ALA A 782 -21.71 26.66 -5.95
N SER A 783 -20.92 26.67 -4.87
CA SER A 783 -21.35 26.39 -3.50
C SER A 783 -21.24 27.64 -2.62
N ALA A 784 -22.12 27.75 -1.63
CA ALA A 784 -22.05 28.85 -0.67
C ALA A 784 -20.83 28.70 0.26
N LEU A 785 -20.13 29.81 0.51
CA LEU A 785 -19.03 29.89 1.45
C LEU A 785 -19.50 30.61 2.72
N GLU A 786 -19.44 29.93 3.85
CA GLU A 786 -19.69 30.47 5.18
C GLU A 786 -18.38 30.91 5.84
N VAL A 787 -18.45 32.02 6.55
CA VAL A 787 -17.30 32.61 7.23
C VAL A 787 -17.66 32.84 8.70
N GLU A 788 -16.84 32.31 9.61
CA GLU A 788 -17.02 32.46 11.05
C GLU A 788 -15.81 33.15 11.69
N LEU A 789 -16.05 34.25 12.40
CA LEU A 789 -15.00 34.97 13.14
C LEU A 789 -14.72 34.32 14.49
N LEU A 790 -13.45 34.01 14.76
CA LEU A 790 -12.95 33.51 16.05
C LEU A 790 -11.69 34.26 16.50
N GLU A 791 -11.47 34.30 17.81
CA GLU A 791 -10.21 34.78 18.42
C GLU A 791 -9.47 33.58 19.04
N VAL A 792 -8.27 33.28 18.54
CA VAL A 792 -7.43 32.13 18.97
C VAL A 792 -6.12 32.61 19.59
N PRO A 793 -5.46 31.83 20.47
CA PRO A 793 -4.15 32.18 21.00
C PRO A 793 -3.13 32.35 19.87
N ALA A 794 -2.38 33.45 19.84
CA ALA A 794 -1.35 33.68 18.82
C ALA A 794 -0.21 32.65 18.88
N ALA A 795 -0.03 31.99 20.03
CA ALA A 795 1.01 30.97 20.23
C ALA A 795 0.84 29.74 19.32
N ILE A 796 -0.38 29.41 18.87
CA ILE A 796 -0.61 28.20 18.05
C ILE A 796 0.13 28.25 16.69
N PHE A 797 0.43 29.45 16.21
CA PHE A 797 1.18 29.68 14.97
C PHE A 797 2.70 29.67 15.17
N GLY A 798 3.20 29.53 16.41
CA GLY A 798 4.64 29.50 16.71
C GLY A 798 5.29 28.14 16.42
N GLY A 799 6.63 28.13 16.41
CA GLY A 799 7.47 26.95 16.09
C GLY A 799 8.22 26.40 17.31
N GLY A 800 7.59 26.43 18.48
CA GLY A 800 8.16 25.88 19.72
C GLY A 800 7.13 25.04 20.47
N ASP A 801 7.58 24.37 21.53
CA ASP A 801 6.74 23.45 22.31
C ASP A 801 5.46 24.12 22.82
N LEU A 802 4.34 23.62 22.33
CA LEU A 802 3.01 23.99 22.81
C LEU A 802 2.63 23.08 23.98
N ASP A 803 1.98 23.67 24.98
CA ASP A 803 1.25 22.85 25.95
C ASP A 803 0.08 22.10 25.27
N GLU A 804 -0.44 21.08 25.95
CA GLU A 804 -1.47 20.18 25.43
C GLU A 804 -2.71 20.94 24.91
N ASP A 805 -3.15 21.98 25.60
CA ASP A 805 -4.33 22.76 25.22
C ASP A 805 -4.05 23.66 24.00
N HIS A 806 -2.87 24.28 23.90
CA HIS A 806 -2.46 25.03 22.72
C HIS A 806 -2.28 24.12 21.50
N ARG A 807 -1.70 22.93 21.68
CA ARG A 807 -1.59 21.92 20.61
C ARG A 807 -2.98 21.47 20.16
N ARG A 808 -3.91 21.27 21.08
CA ARG A 808 -5.30 20.93 20.75
C ARG A 808 -6.01 22.03 19.96
N VAL A 809 -5.84 23.29 20.35
CA VAL A 809 -6.39 24.42 19.58
C VAL A 809 -5.76 24.53 18.21
N ARG A 810 -4.44 24.34 18.09
CA ARG A 810 -3.73 24.28 16.80
C ARG A 810 -4.35 23.20 15.91
N GLY A 811 -4.47 21.97 16.42
CA GLY A 811 -5.08 20.85 15.69
C GLY A 811 -6.52 21.15 15.27
N LEU A 812 -7.36 21.72 16.13
CA LEU A 812 -8.74 22.07 15.79
C LEU A 812 -8.87 23.16 14.72
N VAL A 813 -7.92 24.10 14.66
CA VAL A 813 -7.86 25.12 13.59
C VAL A 813 -7.33 24.50 12.31
N TYR A 814 -6.30 23.64 12.41
CA TYR A 814 -5.70 22.95 11.28
C TYR A 814 -6.69 22.00 10.60
N SER A 815 -7.40 21.15 11.35
CA SER A 815 -8.43 20.23 10.83
C SER A 815 -9.74 20.91 10.39
N SER A 816 -9.74 22.24 10.23
CA SER A 816 -10.88 22.93 9.65
C SER A 816 -10.67 23.05 8.14
N SER A 817 -11.75 22.96 7.36
CA SER A 817 -11.69 23.02 5.89
C SER A 817 -10.91 24.21 5.35
N GLY A 818 -10.85 25.32 6.10
CA GLY A 818 -9.90 26.39 5.87
C GLY A 818 -10.06 27.53 6.86
N TYR A 819 -9.11 28.47 6.85
CA TYR A 819 -9.22 29.71 7.60
C TYR A 819 -8.43 30.86 6.97
N ALA A 820 -8.82 32.10 7.28
CA ALA A 820 -8.12 33.30 6.87
C ALA A 820 -7.53 34.07 8.06
N ARG A 821 -6.38 34.73 7.83
CA ARG A 821 -5.55 35.45 8.82
C ARG A 821 -4.94 34.56 9.91
N GLY A 822 -4.20 35.18 10.84
CA GLY A 822 -3.36 34.45 11.77
C GLY A 822 -1.99 34.26 11.14
N GLY A 823 -1.57 33.02 10.95
CA GLY A 823 -0.44 32.64 10.11
C GLY A 823 -0.73 31.26 9.50
N PRO A 824 0.15 30.76 8.60
CA PRO A 824 0.03 29.40 8.08
C PRO A 824 0.29 28.36 9.19
N LEU A 825 -0.47 27.27 9.17
CA LEU A 825 -0.20 26.05 9.92
C LEU A 825 0.24 25.00 8.90
N TRP A 826 1.57 24.89 8.75
CA TRP A 826 2.21 24.01 7.78
C TRP A 826 1.97 22.53 8.07
N LEU A 827 1.82 21.76 6.99
CA LEU A 827 1.67 20.30 7.01
C LEU A 827 3.04 19.63 7.18
N GLN A 828 4.01 20.07 6.39
CA GLN A 828 5.41 19.68 6.48
C GLN A 828 6.23 20.82 7.12
N ASP A 829 7.44 21.06 6.62
CA ASP A 829 8.29 22.16 7.08
C ASP A 829 7.84 23.52 6.52
N GLY A 830 7.85 24.55 7.36
CA GLY A 830 7.61 25.92 6.92
C GLY A 830 7.87 26.98 7.99
N PRO A 831 7.93 28.27 7.60
CA PRO A 831 8.20 29.36 8.53
C PRO A 831 7.15 29.46 9.64
N ALA A 832 7.59 29.41 10.89
CA ALA A 832 6.72 29.60 12.04
C ALA A 832 6.39 31.08 12.26
N GLY A 833 5.17 31.34 12.73
CA GLY A 833 4.71 32.63 13.21
C GLY A 833 3.53 33.20 12.41
N ILE A 834 3.19 34.45 12.74
CA ILE A 834 2.16 35.21 12.04
C ILE A 834 2.83 35.96 10.88
N ASP A 835 2.56 35.55 9.65
CA ASP A 835 3.01 36.24 8.45
C ASP A 835 1.97 37.31 8.03
N PRO A 836 2.34 38.61 7.96
CA PRO A 836 1.43 39.67 7.50
C PRO A 836 0.93 39.52 6.06
N SER A 837 1.64 38.77 5.22
CA SER A 837 1.25 38.48 3.84
C SER A 837 0.30 37.29 3.71
N PHE A 838 0.18 36.44 4.74
CA PHE A 838 -0.75 35.31 4.73
C PHE A 838 -2.20 35.77 4.64
N LEU A 839 -2.91 35.30 3.61
CA LEU A 839 -4.31 35.62 3.37
C LEU A 839 -5.20 34.52 3.97
N PHE A 840 -5.02 33.27 3.55
CA PHE A 840 -5.80 32.12 4.01
C PHE A 840 -5.13 30.79 3.64
N GLN A 841 -5.56 29.71 4.29
CA GLN A 841 -5.27 28.34 3.87
C GLN A 841 -6.55 27.50 3.85
N PHE A 842 -6.54 26.41 3.09
CA PHE A 842 -7.66 25.47 2.99
C PHE A 842 -7.22 24.12 2.44
N ASP A 843 -8.06 23.10 2.66
CA ASP A 843 -7.90 21.75 2.14
C ASP A 843 -8.98 21.41 1.08
N GLU A 844 -8.93 20.19 0.56
CA GLU A 844 -9.87 19.67 -0.44
C GLU A 844 -11.32 19.55 0.07
N SER A 845 -11.53 19.56 1.39
CA SER A 845 -12.88 19.54 1.97
C SER A 845 -13.62 20.87 1.79
N LEU A 846 -12.89 21.98 1.60
CA LEU A 846 -13.49 23.29 1.34
C LEU A 846 -13.87 23.47 -0.13
N ALA A 847 -12.96 23.16 -1.05
CA ALA A 847 -13.10 23.41 -2.48
C ALA A 847 -12.67 22.19 -3.30
N TYR A 848 -13.30 22.02 -4.47
CA TYR A 848 -12.99 20.93 -5.38
C TYR A 848 -11.67 21.19 -6.09
N ILE A 849 -10.57 20.75 -5.49
CA ILE A 849 -9.22 20.80 -6.03
C ILE A 849 -8.50 19.51 -5.62
N ASN A 850 -7.45 19.14 -6.35
CA ASN A 850 -6.57 18.02 -6.02
C ASN A 850 -5.25 18.57 -5.46
N LEU A 851 -5.02 18.35 -4.17
CA LEU A 851 -3.81 18.71 -3.45
C LEU A 851 -2.95 17.47 -3.11
N GLY A 852 -3.05 16.38 -3.88
CA GLY A 852 -2.33 15.14 -3.61
C GLY A 852 -2.87 14.41 -2.38
N ASP A 853 -2.02 13.67 -1.66
CA ASP A 853 -2.43 12.93 -0.46
C ASP A 853 -2.71 13.89 0.71
N CYS A 854 -3.99 14.20 0.92
CA CYS A 854 -4.51 15.01 2.02
C CYS A 854 -3.85 16.40 2.15
N GLY A 855 -3.58 17.07 1.02
CA GLY A 855 -2.82 18.31 1.01
C GLY A 855 -3.55 19.57 1.48
N VAL A 856 -2.75 20.61 1.74
CA VAL A 856 -3.19 21.93 2.21
C VAL A 856 -2.60 23.03 1.32
N MET A 857 -3.46 23.93 0.86
CA MET A 857 -3.10 25.12 0.07
C MET A 857 -2.91 26.33 0.97
N TYR A 858 -1.82 27.07 0.79
CA TYR A 858 -1.46 28.30 1.49
C TYR A 858 -1.43 29.48 0.52
N VAL A 859 -2.20 30.52 0.81
CA VAL A 859 -2.35 31.69 -0.06
C VAL A 859 -1.83 32.94 0.64
N PHE A 860 -0.85 33.58 0.02
CA PHE A 860 -0.21 34.81 0.49
C PHE A 860 -0.48 35.99 -0.47
N ASP A 861 -0.11 37.19 -0.06
CA ASP A 861 -0.18 38.38 -0.92
C ASP A 861 0.89 38.32 -2.02
N GLY A 862 0.50 37.73 -3.16
CA GLY A 862 1.34 37.62 -4.36
C GLY A 862 2.08 36.30 -4.50
N ASP A 863 1.76 35.31 -3.66
CA ASP A 863 2.35 33.98 -3.70
C ASP A 863 1.32 32.92 -3.28
N ILE A 864 1.41 31.73 -3.87
CA ILE A 864 0.55 30.57 -3.61
C ILE A 864 1.47 29.36 -3.56
N THR A 865 1.30 28.53 -2.54
CA THR A 865 2.02 27.28 -2.39
C THR A 865 1.14 26.25 -1.72
N TRP A 866 1.46 24.97 -1.84
CA TRP A 866 0.73 23.89 -1.21
C TRP A 866 1.69 22.78 -0.78
N GLN A 867 1.23 21.92 0.11
CA GLN A 867 1.95 20.75 0.60
C GLN A 867 0.99 19.56 0.63
N CYS A 868 1.47 18.36 0.33
CA CYS A 868 0.81 17.09 0.60
C CYS A 868 1.63 16.24 1.59
N HIS A 869 1.07 15.14 2.06
CA HIS A 869 1.78 14.19 2.92
C HIS A 869 2.91 13.47 2.18
#